data_AF-A0A9D3MT03-F1
#
_entry.id   AF-A0A9D3MT03-F1
#
_cell.length_a   1.000
_cell.length_b   1.000
_cell.length_c   1.000
_cell.angle_alpha   90.00
_cell.angle_beta   90.00
_cell.angle_gamma   90.00
#
_symmetry.space_group_name_H-M   'P 1'
#
loop_
_entity.id
_entity.type
_entity.pdbx_description
1 polymer ?
#
loop_
_entity_poly.entity_id
_entity_poly.type
_entity_poly.pdbx_seq_one_letter_code
_entity_poly.pdbx_strand_id
1 'polypeptide(L)'
;MRKFLEGATIEVDQIHTHMRPLLMMLGDYRSLTLNVVNRLTSVTRLFPNSFNDKFCDQMMQHLRKWMEVVVITHKGGQRSDGSEMKICSAIINLFHLIPAAPQTLVKPLLEVVMKTERAMLIEAGSPFREPLIKFLTRHPSQTVELFMMEATLNDPQWSRMFMSFLKHKDAKPLRDVLASNPSRFVPLLVPAGPAATARPGSPSTSTARLDLQFQAIKIISIIVKNDEGWLAGQHSLVSQLRRVWVSEAFQERHRKDNMAATNWKEPKLLAYCLLSYCKRNYSEIELLFQLLRAFTGRFLCNMTFLKEYMEEEIPKNYSIAHKRALFFRFVEFSDPHFNDELKAKVLQHILNPAFLHSFEKGEGEQLLGPPNPEGDNPESITSVFITKVLDPEKQADLLDSLRIYLLQFSTLLVEHAPHHIHDNNKSRNSKLRRLMTFAWPCLLSKACVDPACKYSGHLLLAHIIAKFAIHKKIVLQVFHSLLKAHTMEARAIVRQAMAILTPAVPARMEDGHQMLTHWTRKIIVEEGHTVPQLVHILHLIVQHFRVYYPVRHHLVQHMISAMQRLGFTPSVTIEQRKLAVDLAEVVIKWELQRIKDQQPESEGDAAGSGEGTSSASGAVKRGLSMDSGQDVKRFRTATGAVSTVFGRSQSMPGTESLLTKPVEKQHTDTVVNFLIRIACQVNDTANVAGHRASCCPAAASA
;
A
#
# COMPACT_ATOMS: atom_id res chain seq x y z
N MET A 1 -25.95 1.79 53.05
CA MET A 1 -27.18 2.38 52.48
C MET A 1 -27.70 1.64 51.25
N ARG A 2 -27.02 1.60 50.08
CA ARG A 2 -27.57 0.88 48.91
C ARG A 2 -27.83 -0.62 49.17
N LYS A 3 -26.85 -1.32 49.77
CA LYS A 3 -26.99 -2.71 50.28
C LYS A 3 -28.00 -2.88 51.43
N PHE A 4 -28.37 -1.79 52.11
CA PHE A 4 -29.32 -1.81 53.23
C PHE A 4 -30.76 -1.62 52.74
N LEU A 5 -30.95 -0.79 51.71
CA LEU A 5 -32.23 -0.58 51.02
C LEU A 5 -32.67 -1.79 50.18
N GLU A 6 -31.76 -2.67 49.78
CA GLU A 6 -32.10 -3.95 49.12
C GLU A 6 -32.87 -4.92 50.04
N GLY A 7 -32.84 -4.70 51.37
CA GLY A 7 -33.51 -5.54 52.37
C GLY A 7 -34.50 -4.81 53.29
N ALA A 8 -34.77 -3.53 53.07
CA ALA A 8 -35.66 -2.73 53.93
C ALA A 8 -36.46 -1.68 53.12
N THR A 9 -37.78 -1.68 53.27
CA THR A 9 -38.68 -0.65 52.70
C THR A 9 -38.74 0.55 53.63
N ILE A 10 -38.19 1.69 53.20
CA ILE A 10 -38.30 2.97 53.90
C ILE A 10 -39.52 3.73 53.36
N GLU A 11 -40.37 4.23 54.25
CA GLU A 11 -41.55 5.02 53.88
C GLU A 11 -41.19 6.34 53.19
N VAL A 12 -41.92 6.65 52.11
CA VAL A 12 -41.71 7.83 51.25
C VAL A 12 -41.86 9.15 52.03
N ASP A 13 -42.73 9.19 53.04
CA ASP A 13 -42.96 10.39 53.87
C ASP A 13 -41.79 10.74 54.79
N GLN A 14 -41.09 9.74 55.33
CA GLN A 14 -39.88 9.98 56.14
C GLN A 14 -38.75 10.55 55.26
N ILE A 15 -38.65 10.05 54.02
CA ILE A 15 -37.71 10.55 53.02
C ILE A 15 -38.03 12.02 52.68
N HIS A 16 -39.30 12.35 52.41
CA HIS A 16 -39.69 13.74 52.13
C HIS A 16 -39.43 14.68 53.30
N THR A 17 -39.61 14.22 54.54
CA THR A 17 -39.34 15.01 55.75
C THR A 17 -37.87 15.40 55.85
N HIS A 18 -36.96 14.45 55.61
CA HIS A 18 -35.51 14.69 55.62
C HIS A 18 -34.99 15.39 54.35
N MET A 19 -35.69 15.27 53.23
CA MET A 19 -35.36 15.98 51.98
C MET A 19 -35.85 17.42 51.96
N ARG A 20 -36.94 17.77 52.67
CA ARG A 20 -37.56 19.09 52.62
C ARG A 20 -36.59 20.24 52.93
N PRO A 21 -35.69 20.18 53.94
CA PRO A 21 -34.69 21.23 54.15
C PRO A 21 -33.72 21.40 52.99
N LEU A 22 -33.27 20.30 52.37
CA LEU A 22 -32.40 20.31 51.17
C LEU A 22 -33.12 20.92 49.97
N LEU A 23 -34.42 20.65 49.81
CA LEU A 23 -35.25 21.22 48.75
C LEU A 23 -35.56 22.71 48.98
N MET A 24 -35.74 23.15 50.24
CA MET A 24 -35.93 24.57 50.55
C MET A 24 -34.69 25.40 50.23
N MET A 25 -33.49 24.82 50.36
CA MET A 25 -32.24 25.47 49.92
C MET A 25 -32.13 25.63 48.40
N LEU A 26 -33.07 25.09 47.61
CA LEU A 26 -33.15 25.27 46.16
C LEU A 26 -34.01 26.48 45.77
N GLY A 27 -34.53 27.27 46.72
CA GLY A 27 -35.28 28.49 46.41
C GLY A 27 -34.45 29.54 45.67
N ASP A 28 -33.16 29.67 46.01
CA ASP A 28 -32.20 30.55 45.33
C ASP A 28 -31.11 29.70 44.63
N TYR A 29 -30.63 30.17 43.48
CA TYR A 29 -29.52 29.52 42.80
C TYR A 29 -28.19 29.74 43.53
N ARG A 30 -28.05 30.81 44.32
CA ARG A 30 -26.80 31.14 45.03
C ARG A 30 -26.49 30.19 46.20
N SER A 31 -27.50 29.55 46.78
CA SER A 31 -27.34 28.56 47.85
C SER A 31 -26.89 27.18 47.35
N LEU A 32 -26.88 26.95 46.02
CA LEU A 32 -26.39 25.71 45.40
C LEU A 32 -24.86 25.65 45.42
N THR A 33 -24.30 25.14 46.52
CA THR A 33 -22.87 24.79 46.59
C THR A 33 -22.63 23.36 46.09
N LEU A 34 -21.38 23.04 45.71
CA LEU A 34 -21.00 21.70 45.26
C LEU A 34 -21.38 20.60 46.27
N ASN A 35 -21.25 20.89 47.57
CA ASN A 35 -21.63 19.97 48.65
C ASN A 35 -23.14 19.69 48.66
N VAL A 36 -23.97 20.71 48.42
CA VAL A 36 -25.43 20.54 48.35
C VAL A 36 -25.81 19.70 47.14
N VAL A 37 -25.21 19.96 45.97
CA VAL A 37 -25.47 19.17 44.75
C VAL A 37 -25.01 17.72 44.90
N ASN A 38 -23.87 17.48 45.56
CA ASN A 38 -23.38 16.12 45.83
C ASN A 38 -24.28 15.35 46.81
N ARG A 39 -24.81 16.04 47.83
CA ARG A 39 -25.83 15.47 48.74
C ARG A 39 -27.10 15.14 47.97
N LEU A 40 -27.60 16.06 47.14
CA LEU A 40 -28.75 15.81 46.28
C LEU A 40 -28.50 14.63 45.35
N THR A 41 -27.33 14.54 44.71
CA THR A 41 -26.94 13.42 43.84
C THR A 41 -26.98 12.09 44.58
N SER A 42 -26.52 12.07 45.84
CA SER A 42 -26.54 10.89 46.68
C SER A 42 -27.96 10.49 47.07
N VAL A 43 -28.82 11.47 47.39
CA VAL A 43 -30.23 11.26 47.69
C VAL A 43 -31.00 10.76 46.45
N THR A 44 -30.81 11.38 45.28
CA THR A 44 -31.43 10.95 44.02
C THR A 44 -31.00 9.54 43.62
N ARG A 45 -29.77 9.11 43.94
CA ARG A 45 -29.34 7.71 43.75
C ARG A 45 -30.03 6.72 44.68
N LEU A 46 -30.43 7.15 45.88
CA LEU A 46 -31.06 6.30 46.88
C LEU A 46 -32.58 6.26 46.69
N PHE A 47 -33.19 7.39 46.32
CA PHE A 47 -34.63 7.55 46.13
C PHE A 47 -34.94 8.25 44.79
N PRO A 48 -34.75 7.56 43.66
CA PRO A 48 -34.92 8.15 42.33
C PRO A 48 -36.34 8.67 42.08
N ASN A 49 -37.35 7.97 42.59
CA ASN A 49 -38.78 8.24 42.33
C ASN A 49 -39.36 9.38 43.19
N SER A 50 -38.61 9.91 44.16
CA SER A 50 -39.08 11.00 45.04
C SER A 50 -39.02 12.39 44.40
N PHE A 51 -38.43 12.50 43.20
CA PHE A 51 -38.27 13.76 42.47
C PHE A 51 -39.20 13.80 41.24
N ASN A 52 -39.85 14.94 41.01
CA ASN A 52 -40.85 15.14 39.95
C ASN A 52 -40.35 16.08 38.84
N ASP A 53 -41.17 16.27 37.81
CA ASP A 53 -40.85 17.13 36.66
C ASP A 53 -40.61 18.59 37.05
N LYS A 54 -41.37 19.12 38.01
CA LYS A 54 -41.21 20.50 38.51
C LYS A 54 -39.83 20.73 39.14
N PHE A 55 -39.30 19.73 39.84
CA PHE A 55 -37.94 19.78 40.36
C PHE A 55 -36.93 19.86 39.22
N CYS A 56 -37.12 19.09 38.14
CA CYS A 56 -36.25 19.14 36.98
C CYS A 56 -36.29 20.53 36.30
N ASP A 57 -37.46 21.14 36.18
CA ASP A 57 -37.61 22.50 35.64
C ASP A 57 -36.89 23.55 36.51
N GLN A 58 -37.02 23.45 37.83
CA GLN A 58 -36.31 24.32 38.77
C GLN A 58 -34.80 24.15 38.66
N MET A 59 -34.29 22.92 38.57
CA MET A 59 -32.86 22.64 38.39
C MET A 59 -32.35 23.17 37.04
N MET A 60 -33.17 23.12 35.99
CA MET A 60 -32.83 23.70 34.69
C MET A 60 -32.71 25.23 34.73
N GLN A 61 -33.59 25.91 35.47
CA GLN A 61 -33.49 27.36 35.66
C GLN A 61 -32.21 27.74 36.41
N HIS A 62 -31.87 27.00 37.46
CA HIS A 62 -30.63 27.21 38.21
C HIS A 62 -29.40 26.90 37.36
N LEU A 63 -29.42 25.85 36.54
CA LEU A 63 -28.36 25.53 35.60
C LEU A 63 -28.12 26.68 34.62
N ARG A 64 -29.16 27.30 34.07
CA ARG A 64 -29.02 28.46 33.16
C ARG A 64 -28.29 29.63 33.84
N LYS A 65 -28.69 29.99 35.07
CA LYS A 65 -28.05 31.06 35.83
C LYS A 65 -26.59 30.74 36.17
N TRP A 66 -26.32 29.52 36.64
CA TRP A 66 -24.96 29.08 36.95
C TRP A 66 -24.06 29.04 35.71
N MET A 67 -24.60 28.63 34.56
CA MET A 67 -23.87 28.65 33.29
C MET A 67 -23.52 30.09 32.86
N GLU A 68 -24.39 31.07 33.08
CA GLU A 68 -24.07 32.48 32.85
C GLU A 68 -22.95 32.97 33.77
N VAL A 69 -22.99 32.61 35.06
CA VAL A 69 -21.92 32.92 36.02
C VAL A 69 -20.59 32.32 35.56
N VAL A 70 -20.59 31.04 35.15
CA VAL A 70 -19.39 30.36 34.62
C VAL A 70 -18.80 31.11 33.43
N VAL A 71 -19.64 31.56 32.48
CA VAL A 71 -19.19 32.32 31.31
C VAL A 71 -18.56 33.66 31.71
N ILE A 72 -19.19 34.38 32.65
CA ILE A 72 -18.68 35.67 33.13
C ILE A 72 -17.33 35.49 33.83
N THR A 73 -17.23 34.52 34.75
CA THR A 73 -15.98 34.23 35.47
C THR A 73 -14.86 33.81 34.52
N HIS A 74 -15.17 32.96 33.55
CA HIS A 74 -14.19 32.49 32.56
C HIS A 74 -13.69 33.63 31.65
N LYS A 75 -14.56 34.53 31.21
CA LYS A 75 -14.18 35.71 30.40
C LYS A 75 -13.46 36.78 31.21
N GLY A 76 -13.73 36.88 32.51
CA GLY A 76 -13.11 37.82 33.44
C GLY A 76 -11.66 37.51 33.81
N GLY A 77 -11.05 36.45 33.25
CA GLY A 77 -9.65 36.10 33.46
C GLY A 77 -9.33 35.57 34.87
N GLN A 78 -10.32 35.41 35.74
CA GLN A 78 -10.13 34.75 37.02
C GLN A 78 -9.90 33.25 36.78
N ARG A 79 -8.71 32.77 37.15
CA ARG A 79 -8.44 31.33 37.34
C ARG A 79 -9.23 30.86 38.57
N SER A 80 -10.54 30.66 38.43
CA SER A 80 -11.31 29.94 39.46
C SER A 80 -10.87 28.47 39.46
N ASP A 81 -10.98 27.80 40.60
CA ASP A 81 -10.57 26.40 40.84
C ASP A 81 -11.49 25.36 40.13
N GLY A 82 -12.22 25.84 39.11
CA GLY A 82 -13.25 25.11 38.37
C GLY A 82 -14.46 24.74 39.22
N SER A 83 -14.64 25.34 40.40
CA SER A 83 -15.74 25.05 41.33
C SER A 83 -17.11 25.23 40.69
N GLU A 84 -17.30 26.30 39.93
CA GLU A 84 -18.56 26.65 39.28
C GLU A 84 -18.86 25.66 38.14
N MET A 85 -17.83 25.27 37.37
CA MET A 85 -17.95 24.24 36.33
C MET A 85 -18.29 22.87 36.92
N LYS A 86 -17.72 22.52 38.07
CA LYS A 86 -18.05 21.29 38.82
C LYS A 86 -19.49 21.30 39.31
N ILE A 87 -20.00 22.44 39.79
CA ILE A 87 -21.42 22.60 40.16
C ILE A 87 -22.33 22.34 38.95
N CYS A 88 -22.07 23.01 37.82
CA CYS A 88 -22.82 22.79 36.58
C CYS A 88 -22.78 21.33 36.11
N SER A 89 -21.60 20.70 36.13
CA SER A 89 -21.42 19.29 35.75
C SER A 89 -22.21 18.35 36.68
N ALA A 90 -22.19 18.61 37.98
CA ALA A 90 -22.94 17.84 38.97
C ALA A 90 -24.46 18.03 38.82
N ILE A 91 -24.94 19.24 38.50
CA ILE A 91 -26.36 19.49 38.18
C ILE A 91 -26.78 18.73 36.92
N ILE A 92 -25.98 18.74 35.85
CA ILE A 92 -26.27 17.96 34.64
C ILE A 92 -26.34 16.46 34.97
N ASN A 93 -25.45 15.99 35.84
CA ASN A 93 -25.42 14.61 36.29
C ASN A 93 -26.65 14.22 37.14
N LEU A 94 -27.40 15.17 37.71
CA LEU A 94 -28.66 14.85 38.41
C LEU A 94 -29.74 14.37 37.45
N PHE A 95 -29.85 14.95 36.25
CA PHE A 95 -30.95 14.64 35.33
C PHE A 95 -30.99 13.18 34.90
N HIS A 96 -29.83 12.50 34.77
CA HIS A 96 -29.84 11.07 34.41
C HIS A 96 -30.30 10.17 35.55
N LEU A 97 -30.12 10.60 36.81
CA LEU A 97 -30.49 9.84 38.00
C LEU A 97 -31.98 9.87 38.29
N ILE A 98 -32.72 10.87 37.79
CA ILE A 98 -34.14 11.07 38.07
C ILE A 98 -34.98 10.32 37.02
N PRO A 99 -35.81 9.33 37.41
CA PRO A 99 -36.58 8.56 36.45
C PRO A 99 -37.70 9.29 35.76
N ALA A 100 -38.31 10.23 36.47
CA ALA A 100 -39.33 11.11 35.95
C ALA A 100 -38.78 12.16 34.96
N ALA A 101 -37.46 12.35 34.86
CA ALA A 101 -36.89 13.44 34.07
C ALA A 101 -37.43 13.44 32.63
N PRO A 102 -38.21 14.47 32.26
CA PRO A 102 -39.01 14.40 31.06
C PRO A 102 -38.12 14.52 29.83
N GLN A 103 -38.49 13.78 28.80
CA GLN A 103 -37.79 13.74 27.52
C GLN A 103 -37.74 15.14 26.85
N THR A 104 -38.71 16.01 27.15
CA THR A 104 -38.75 17.42 26.70
C THR A 104 -37.54 18.26 27.14
N LEU A 105 -36.78 17.84 28.16
CA LEU A 105 -35.58 18.54 28.63
C LEU A 105 -34.35 18.32 27.74
N VAL A 106 -34.36 17.32 26.85
CA VAL A 106 -33.21 16.98 25.98
C VAL A 106 -32.74 18.19 25.17
N LYS A 107 -33.65 18.85 24.42
CA LYS A 107 -33.32 20.00 23.58
C LYS A 107 -32.87 21.23 24.40
N PRO A 108 -33.63 21.68 25.43
CA PRO A 108 -33.22 22.80 26.28
C PRO A 108 -31.85 22.60 26.95
N LEU A 109 -31.54 21.38 27.40
CA LEU A 109 -30.26 21.06 28.03
C LEU A 109 -29.09 21.15 27.04
N LEU A 110 -29.27 20.60 25.84
CA LEU A 110 -28.29 20.69 24.75
C LEU A 110 -28.01 22.14 24.37
N GLU A 111 -29.05 22.94 24.16
CA GLU A 111 -28.92 24.36 23.79
C GLU A 111 -28.17 25.17 24.84
N VAL A 112 -28.45 24.95 26.13
CA VAL A 112 -27.75 25.63 27.24
C VAL A 112 -26.28 25.25 27.24
N VAL A 113 -25.95 23.96 27.19
CA VAL A 113 -24.55 23.50 27.20
C VAL A 113 -23.80 24.03 25.99
N MET A 114 -24.39 23.97 24.80
CA MET A 114 -23.80 24.52 23.57
C MET A 114 -23.56 26.03 23.64
N LYS A 115 -24.53 26.80 24.16
CA LYS A 115 -24.39 28.25 24.31
C LYS A 115 -23.23 28.58 25.24
N THR A 116 -23.10 27.84 26.35
CA THR A 116 -22.00 28.00 27.31
C THR A 116 -20.66 27.60 26.71
N GLU A 117 -20.55 26.43 26.05
CA GLU A 117 -19.33 25.97 25.37
C GLU A 117 -18.85 26.99 24.33
N ARG A 118 -19.77 27.52 23.51
CA ARG A 118 -19.49 28.56 22.51
C ARG A 118 -18.99 29.85 23.17
N ALA A 119 -19.63 30.27 24.26
CA ALA A 119 -19.24 31.50 24.97
C ALA A 119 -17.88 31.38 25.68
N MET A 120 -17.48 30.18 26.08
CA MET A 120 -16.16 29.91 26.69
C MET A 120 -15.09 29.55 25.66
N LEU A 121 -15.46 29.31 24.39
CA LEU A 121 -14.58 28.78 23.35
C LEU A 121 -13.97 27.40 23.71
N ILE A 122 -14.70 26.60 24.48
CA ILE A 122 -14.30 25.24 24.89
C ILE A 122 -15.23 24.23 24.20
N GLU A 123 -14.83 23.72 23.02
CA GLU A 123 -15.55 22.63 22.36
C GLU A 123 -14.95 21.26 22.73
N ALA A 124 -13.64 21.05 22.54
CA ALA A 124 -12.98 19.80 22.91
C ALA A 124 -12.58 19.81 24.40
N GLY A 125 -12.94 18.75 25.14
CA GLY A 125 -12.59 18.62 26.56
C GLY A 125 -13.55 19.30 27.54
N SER A 126 -14.75 19.71 27.10
CA SER A 126 -15.79 20.27 27.97
C SER A 126 -16.21 19.28 29.09
N PRO A 127 -16.20 19.70 30.37
CA PRO A 127 -16.57 18.83 31.50
C PRO A 127 -18.07 18.54 31.58
N PHE A 128 -18.88 19.16 30.72
CA PHE A 128 -20.33 18.96 30.65
C PHE A 128 -20.72 17.78 29.77
N ARG A 129 -19.85 17.32 28.86
CA ARG A 129 -20.19 16.27 27.89
C ARG A 129 -20.36 14.90 28.51
N GLU A 130 -19.56 14.55 29.52
CA GLU A 130 -19.62 13.27 30.23
C GLU A 130 -20.93 13.07 31.04
N PRO A 131 -21.41 14.04 31.85
CA PRO A 131 -22.70 13.88 32.50
C PRO A 131 -23.87 14.00 31.51
N LEU A 132 -23.74 14.82 30.47
CA LEU A 132 -24.79 15.02 29.47
C LEU A 132 -25.08 13.73 28.69
N ILE A 133 -24.06 13.00 28.24
CA ILE A 133 -24.28 11.77 27.49
C ILE A 133 -25.04 10.71 28.29
N LYS A 134 -24.83 10.62 29.61
CA LYS A 134 -25.57 9.68 30.49
C LYS A 134 -27.07 9.97 30.49
N PHE A 135 -27.45 11.23 30.44
CA PHE A 135 -28.85 11.63 30.31
C PHE A 135 -29.39 11.33 28.91
N LEU A 136 -28.64 11.69 27.85
CA LEU A 136 -29.05 11.44 26.46
C LEU A 136 -29.26 9.96 26.15
N THR A 137 -28.43 9.06 26.71
CA THR A 137 -28.55 7.61 26.50
C THR A 137 -29.79 7.00 27.14
N ARG A 138 -30.46 7.71 28.07
CA ARG A 138 -31.72 7.29 28.67
C ARG A 138 -32.91 7.48 27.73
N HIS A 139 -32.84 8.52 26.89
CA HIS A 139 -33.87 8.87 25.90
C HIS A 139 -33.28 8.80 24.48
N PRO A 140 -32.84 7.61 24.03
CA PRO A 140 -32.02 7.49 22.83
C PRO A 140 -32.79 7.82 21.55
N SER A 141 -34.06 7.40 21.43
CA SER A 141 -34.90 7.67 20.26
C SER A 141 -35.11 9.17 20.02
N GLN A 142 -35.52 9.91 21.05
CA GLN A 142 -35.77 11.34 20.93
C GLN A 142 -34.48 12.14 20.71
N THR A 143 -33.38 11.73 21.35
CA THR A 143 -32.07 12.34 21.13
C THR A 143 -31.64 12.19 19.68
N VAL A 144 -31.71 10.96 19.14
CA VAL A 144 -31.35 10.68 17.75
C VAL A 144 -32.27 11.45 16.79
N GLU A 145 -33.57 11.49 17.05
CA GLU A 145 -34.52 12.25 16.22
C GLU A 145 -34.20 13.74 16.16
N LEU A 146 -33.89 14.35 17.31
CA LEU A 146 -33.49 15.76 17.37
C LEU A 146 -32.24 16.03 16.54
N PHE A 147 -31.20 15.21 16.70
CA PHE A 147 -29.92 15.39 16.01
C PHE A 147 -29.95 15.01 14.52
N MET A 148 -30.92 14.19 14.09
CA MET A 148 -31.08 13.78 12.70
C MET A 148 -31.96 14.74 11.87
N MET A 149 -32.51 15.79 12.48
CA MET A 149 -33.24 16.83 11.73
C MET A 149 -32.28 17.62 10.84
N GLU A 150 -32.66 17.89 9.59
CA GLU A 150 -31.80 18.60 8.62
C GLU A 150 -31.27 19.94 9.13
N ALA A 151 -32.10 20.70 9.86
CA ALA A 151 -31.70 21.97 10.45
C ALA A 151 -30.55 21.83 11.47
N THR A 152 -30.54 20.75 12.25
CA THR A 152 -29.51 20.49 13.27
C THR A 152 -28.27 19.84 12.67
N LEU A 153 -28.41 18.98 11.65
CA LEU A 153 -27.28 18.36 10.97
C LEU A 153 -26.46 19.38 10.15
N ASN A 154 -27.15 20.36 9.56
CA ASN A 154 -26.50 21.46 8.84
C ASN A 154 -25.83 22.47 9.76
N ASP A 155 -26.23 22.57 11.03
CA ASP A 155 -25.56 23.44 11.99
C ASP A 155 -24.19 22.82 12.39
N PRO A 156 -23.06 23.53 12.17
CA PRO A 156 -21.74 22.99 12.46
C PRO A 156 -21.51 22.65 13.93
N GLN A 157 -22.13 23.35 14.87
CA GLN A 157 -21.95 23.09 16.30
C GLN A 157 -22.76 21.87 16.75
N TRP A 158 -24.02 21.77 16.29
CA TRP A 158 -24.87 20.60 16.57
C TRP A 158 -24.26 19.32 16.00
N SER A 159 -23.81 19.36 14.74
CA SER A 159 -23.14 18.22 14.11
C SER A 159 -21.85 17.81 14.81
N ARG A 160 -20.96 18.76 15.18
CA ARG A 160 -19.73 18.43 15.95
C ARG A 160 -20.03 17.79 17.29
N MET A 161 -21.02 18.32 18.01
CA MET A 161 -21.43 17.77 19.30
C MET A 161 -22.00 16.36 19.16
N PHE A 162 -22.87 16.13 18.16
CA PHE A 162 -23.40 14.80 17.89
C PHE A 162 -22.29 13.79 17.58
N MET A 163 -21.32 14.16 16.74
CA MET A 163 -20.15 13.32 16.42
C MET A 163 -19.29 13.03 17.65
N SER A 164 -19.19 13.98 18.59
CA SER A 164 -18.50 13.78 19.85
C SER A 164 -19.22 12.75 20.72
N PHE A 165 -20.55 12.79 20.78
CA PHE A 165 -21.33 11.81 21.55
C PHE A 165 -21.27 10.42 20.92
N LEU A 166 -21.45 10.29 19.61
CA LEU A 166 -21.42 8.97 18.95
C LEU A 166 -20.08 8.23 19.12
N LYS A 167 -18.97 8.96 19.28
CA LYS A 167 -17.64 8.38 19.55
C LYS A 167 -17.42 7.99 21.01
N HIS A 168 -18.26 8.45 21.93
CA HIS A 168 -18.10 8.17 23.34
C HIS A 168 -18.45 6.70 23.64
N LYS A 169 -17.78 6.13 24.64
CA LYS A 169 -17.96 4.73 25.08
C LYS A 169 -19.43 4.40 25.39
N ASP A 170 -20.09 5.26 26.17
CA ASP A 170 -21.45 5.05 26.67
C ASP A 170 -22.55 5.28 25.62
N ALA A 171 -22.23 5.79 24.42
CA ALA A 171 -23.22 6.08 23.38
C ALA A 171 -23.75 4.84 22.64
N LYS A 172 -23.56 3.62 23.17
CA LYS A 172 -24.06 2.38 22.55
C LYS A 172 -25.58 2.45 22.28
N PRO A 173 -26.45 2.87 23.21
CA PRO A 173 -27.89 2.98 22.96
C PRO A 173 -28.24 3.94 21.81
N LEU A 174 -27.48 5.03 21.65
CA LEU A 174 -27.67 5.97 20.54
C LEU A 174 -27.26 5.35 19.20
N ARG A 175 -26.14 4.62 19.18
CA ARG A 175 -25.66 3.90 17.99
C ARG A 175 -26.63 2.78 17.60
N ASP A 176 -27.19 2.04 18.55
CA ASP A 176 -28.13 0.95 18.31
C ASP A 176 -29.44 1.46 17.67
N VAL A 177 -29.95 2.61 18.12
CA VAL A 177 -31.14 3.26 17.50
C VAL A 177 -30.87 3.70 16.06
N LEU A 178 -29.69 4.28 15.79
CA LEU A 178 -29.27 4.66 14.44
C LEU A 178 -29.10 3.43 13.53
N ALA A 179 -28.48 2.38 14.06
CA ALA A 179 -28.26 1.12 13.36
C ALA A 179 -29.57 0.39 13.03
N SER A 180 -30.59 0.55 13.87
CA SER A 180 -31.92 -0.06 13.67
C SER A 180 -32.73 0.59 12.56
N ASN A 181 -32.42 1.84 12.16
CA ASN A 181 -33.15 2.56 11.10
C ASN A 181 -32.24 3.10 9.98
N PRO A 182 -31.60 2.22 9.17
CA PRO A 182 -30.66 2.62 8.12
C PRO A 182 -31.30 3.43 6.98
N SER A 183 -32.60 3.27 6.76
CA SER A 183 -33.37 3.97 5.72
C SER A 183 -33.34 5.50 5.88
N ARG A 184 -33.15 5.99 7.10
CA ARG A 184 -33.05 7.45 7.39
C ARG A 184 -31.83 8.10 6.74
N PHE A 185 -30.78 7.34 6.41
CA PHE A 185 -29.59 7.88 5.73
C PHE A 185 -29.75 7.98 4.21
N VAL A 186 -30.65 7.21 3.61
CA VAL A 186 -30.80 7.16 2.15
C VAL A 186 -31.13 8.55 1.57
N PRO A 187 -32.12 9.31 2.08
CA PRO A 187 -32.43 10.66 1.58
C PRO A 187 -31.26 11.64 1.67
N LEU A 188 -30.42 11.51 2.71
CA LEU A 188 -29.25 12.37 2.95
C LEU A 188 -28.10 12.11 1.96
N LEU A 189 -28.09 10.95 1.30
CA LEU A 189 -27.08 10.53 0.33
C LEU A 189 -27.54 10.74 -1.12
N VAL A 190 -28.77 11.21 -1.36
CA VAL A 190 -29.28 11.47 -2.71
C VAL A 190 -28.82 12.84 -3.22
N PRO A 191 -28.22 12.92 -4.43
CA PRO A 191 -27.91 14.21 -5.06
C PRO A 191 -29.15 15.09 -5.17
N ALA A 192 -28.96 16.41 -5.16
CA ALA A 192 -30.06 17.31 -5.50
C ALA A 192 -30.55 17.00 -6.93
N GLY A 193 -31.87 16.83 -7.11
CA GLY A 193 -32.48 16.88 -8.44
C GLY A 193 -32.26 18.26 -9.07
N PRO A 194 -32.54 18.42 -10.38
CA PRO A 194 -32.43 19.73 -11.03
C PRO A 194 -33.25 20.76 -10.25
N ALA A 195 -32.58 21.84 -9.84
CA ALA A 195 -33.15 22.84 -8.95
C ALA A 195 -34.40 23.48 -9.57
N ALA A 196 -35.55 23.34 -8.92
CA ALA A 196 -36.63 24.30 -9.09
C ALA A 196 -36.15 25.64 -8.49
N THR A 197 -35.83 26.59 -9.37
CA THR A 197 -35.77 28.04 -9.15
C THR A 197 -35.30 28.50 -7.75
N ALA A 198 -33.99 28.42 -7.48
CA ALA A 198 -33.40 29.03 -6.30
C ALA A 198 -33.35 30.58 -6.44
N ARG A 199 -33.88 31.31 -5.44
CA ARG A 199 -33.72 32.77 -5.28
C ARG A 199 -32.27 33.11 -4.88
N PRO A 200 -31.67 34.21 -5.39
CA PRO A 200 -30.32 34.61 -5.06
C PRO A 200 -30.24 35.18 -3.63
N GLY A 201 -29.38 34.61 -2.76
CA GLY A 201 -29.07 35.17 -1.44
C GLY A 201 -28.95 34.18 -0.27
N SER A 202 -29.38 32.92 -0.40
CA SER A 202 -29.15 31.86 0.61
C SER A 202 -27.85 31.09 0.27
N PRO A 203 -27.11 30.51 1.25
CA PRO A 203 -26.12 29.48 0.94
C PRO A 203 -26.78 28.51 -0.03
N SER A 204 -26.15 28.30 -1.18
CA SER A 204 -26.71 27.51 -2.26
C SER A 204 -27.18 26.17 -1.69
N THR A 205 -28.43 25.78 -1.95
CA THR A 205 -29.03 24.52 -1.48
C THR A 205 -28.13 23.30 -1.73
N SER A 206 -27.24 23.40 -2.73
CA SER A 206 -26.18 22.44 -3.03
C SER A 206 -25.12 22.30 -1.93
N THR A 207 -24.63 23.38 -1.32
CA THR A 207 -23.58 23.32 -0.28
C THR A 207 -24.10 22.68 1.00
N ALA A 208 -25.30 23.06 1.44
CA ALA A 208 -25.95 22.45 2.60
C ALA A 208 -26.21 20.94 2.39
N ARG A 209 -26.63 20.53 1.20
CA ARG A 209 -26.79 19.10 0.85
C ARG A 209 -25.48 18.31 0.92
N LEU A 210 -24.36 18.91 0.49
CA LEU A 210 -23.05 18.27 0.59
C LEU A 210 -22.60 18.12 2.04
N ASP A 211 -22.88 19.11 2.89
CA ASP A 211 -22.61 19.01 4.32
C ASP A 211 -23.46 17.90 4.96
N LEU A 212 -24.75 17.80 4.63
CA LEU A 212 -25.60 16.67 5.05
C LEU A 212 -25.04 15.32 4.61
N GLN A 213 -24.61 15.19 3.35
CA GLN A 213 -23.98 13.97 2.83
C GLN A 213 -22.74 13.60 3.65
N PHE A 214 -21.86 14.57 3.92
CA PHE A 214 -20.66 14.35 4.72
C PHE A 214 -20.98 13.94 6.16
N GLN A 215 -21.98 14.57 6.80
CA GLN A 215 -22.41 14.16 8.14
C GLN A 215 -23.00 12.75 8.15
N ALA A 216 -23.82 12.39 7.16
CA ALA A 216 -24.36 11.04 7.03
C ALA A 216 -23.23 10.00 6.90
N ILE A 217 -22.24 10.23 6.04
CA ILE A 217 -21.07 9.35 5.87
C ILE A 217 -20.28 9.23 7.17
N LYS A 218 -20.08 10.34 7.91
CA LYS A 218 -19.41 10.29 9.21
C LYS A 218 -20.17 9.42 10.22
N ILE A 219 -21.49 9.59 10.34
CA ILE A 219 -22.32 8.80 11.28
C ILE A 219 -22.21 7.32 10.92
N ILE A 220 -22.41 6.98 9.65
CA ILE A 220 -22.29 5.61 9.13
C ILE A 220 -20.90 5.05 9.46
N SER A 221 -19.83 5.82 9.23
CA SER A 221 -18.47 5.36 9.52
C SER A 221 -18.21 5.09 11.01
N ILE A 222 -18.89 5.81 11.91
CA ILE A 222 -18.79 5.55 13.35
C ILE A 222 -19.52 4.25 13.70
N ILE A 223 -20.71 4.02 13.13
CA ILE A 223 -21.46 2.78 13.33
C ILE A 223 -20.63 1.58 12.85
N VAL A 224 -20.08 1.64 11.63
CA VAL A 224 -19.25 0.57 11.05
C VAL A 224 -17.98 0.29 11.85
N LYS A 225 -17.34 1.32 12.42
CA LYS A 225 -16.16 1.13 13.29
C LYS A 225 -16.47 0.41 14.60
N ASN A 226 -17.70 0.54 15.08
CA ASN A 226 -18.14 -0.06 16.33
C ASN A 226 -18.81 -1.44 16.11
N ASP A 227 -19.44 -1.63 14.95
CA ASP A 227 -20.00 -2.90 14.48
C ASP A 227 -19.65 -3.10 13.01
N GLU A 228 -18.55 -3.83 12.77
CA GLU A 228 -18.06 -4.11 11.43
C GLU A 228 -19.03 -4.97 10.59
N GLY A 229 -20.01 -5.63 11.21
CA GLY A 229 -20.95 -6.53 10.54
C GLY A 229 -22.26 -5.91 10.12
N TRP A 230 -22.62 -4.79 10.73
CA TRP A 230 -23.88 -4.11 10.47
C TRP A 230 -24.12 -3.81 8.99
N LEU A 231 -23.09 -3.34 8.28
CA LEU A 231 -23.24 -2.91 6.88
C LEU A 231 -23.45 -4.10 5.91
N ALA A 232 -23.02 -5.31 6.27
CA ALA A 232 -23.14 -6.50 5.42
C ALA A 232 -24.59 -6.85 5.09
N GLY A 233 -25.53 -6.58 6.01
CA GLY A 233 -26.96 -6.84 5.81
C GLY A 233 -27.73 -5.69 5.13
N GLN A 234 -27.08 -4.57 4.79
CA GLN A 234 -27.75 -3.33 4.35
C GLN A 234 -27.45 -2.96 2.89
N HIS A 235 -27.86 -3.80 1.94
CA HIS A 235 -27.57 -3.63 0.51
C HIS A 235 -28.06 -2.31 -0.09
N SER A 236 -29.24 -1.81 0.32
CA SER A 236 -29.80 -0.56 -0.20
C SER A 236 -28.94 0.66 0.16
N LEU A 237 -28.44 0.71 1.40
CA LEU A 237 -27.55 1.77 1.86
C LEU A 237 -26.19 1.70 1.15
N VAL A 238 -25.64 0.50 0.98
CA VAL A 238 -24.38 0.28 0.26
C VAL A 238 -24.49 0.71 -1.20
N SER A 239 -25.61 0.42 -1.86
CA SER A 239 -25.88 0.89 -3.23
C SER A 239 -25.82 2.43 -3.33
N GLN A 240 -26.38 3.14 -2.36
CA GLN A 240 -26.31 4.61 -2.31
C GLN A 240 -24.90 5.11 -2.04
N LEU A 241 -24.17 4.52 -1.10
CA LEU A 241 -22.77 4.86 -0.82
C LEU A 241 -21.87 4.61 -2.03
N ARG A 242 -22.08 3.49 -2.74
CA ARG A 242 -21.41 3.16 -4.00
C ARG A 242 -21.70 4.21 -5.06
N ARG A 243 -22.95 4.64 -5.21
CA ARG A 243 -23.33 5.70 -6.17
C ARG A 243 -22.62 7.02 -5.87
N VAL A 244 -22.55 7.41 -4.60
CA VAL A 244 -21.81 8.62 -4.18
C VAL A 244 -20.32 8.49 -4.54
N TRP A 245 -19.71 7.33 -4.25
CA TRP A 245 -18.30 7.08 -4.55
C TRP A 245 -18.00 7.10 -6.06
N VAL A 246 -18.82 6.47 -6.88
CA VAL A 246 -18.60 6.37 -8.34
C VAL A 246 -18.87 7.69 -9.07
N SER A 247 -19.66 8.60 -8.49
CA SER A 247 -20.02 9.89 -9.10
C SER A 247 -18.79 10.74 -9.44
N GLU A 248 -18.67 11.18 -10.69
CA GLU A 248 -17.59 12.09 -11.14
C GLU A 248 -17.58 13.40 -10.36
N ALA A 249 -18.76 13.95 -10.03
CA ALA A 249 -18.89 15.14 -9.22
C ALA A 249 -18.28 14.97 -7.83
N PHE A 250 -18.32 13.76 -7.25
CA PHE A 250 -17.66 13.48 -5.98
C PHE A 250 -16.14 13.42 -6.13
N GLN A 251 -15.66 12.76 -7.19
CA GLN A 251 -14.25 12.56 -7.48
C GLN A 251 -13.54 13.91 -7.78
N GLU A 252 -14.15 14.77 -8.59
CA GLU A 252 -13.59 16.07 -8.97
C GLU A 252 -13.47 17.03 -7.78
N ARG A 253 -14.47 17.06 -6.90
CA ARG A 253 -14.48 17.90 -5.69
C ARG A 253 -13.38 17.56 -4.70
N HIS A 254 -12.98 16.29 -4.64
CA HIS A 254 -12.01 15.79 -3.66
C HIS A 254 -10.61 15.58 -4.25
N ARG A 255 -10.40 15.95 -5.51
CA ARG A 255 -9.06 16.05 -6.10
C ARG A 255 -8.30 17.17 -5.39
N LYS A 256 -6.99 16.96 -5.16
CA LYS A 256 -6.07 17.84 -4.41
C LYS A 256 -6.21 19.33 -4.78
N ASP A 257 -6.53 19.64 -6.03
CA ASP A 257 -6.54 21.01 -6.56
C ASP A 257 -7.85 21.78 -6.26
N ASN A 258 -8.95 21.10 -5.90
CA ASN A 258 -10.29 21.69 -5.76
C ASN A 258 -10.87 21.63 -4.34
N MET A 259 -10.15 21.06 -3.38
CA MET A 259 -10.78 20.61 -2.13
C MET A 259 -10.82 21.69 -1.04
N ALA A 260 -12.02 21.96 -0.51
CA ALA A 260 -12.18 22.76 0.69
C ALA A 260 -11.65 22.02 1.94
N ALA A 261 -10.90 22.70 2.80
CA ALA A 261 -10.23 22.14 3.97
C ALA A 261 -11.18 21.49 5.01
N THR A 262 -12.49 21.67 4.89
CA THR A 262 -13.49 21.17 5.85
C THR A 262 -13.88 19.71 5.62
N ASN A 263 -13.90 19.25 4.35
CA ASN A 263 -14.50 17.97 3.96
C ASN A 263 -13.46 16.93 3.52
N TRP A 264 -12.18 17.19 3.75
CA TRP A 264 -11.08 16.32 3.31
C TRP A 264 -11.17 14.87 3.77
N LYS A 265 -11.81 14.59 4.92
CA LYS A 265 -11.95 13.25 5.48
C LYS A 265 -13.05 12.41 4.82
N GLU A 266 -13.95 13.02 4.05
CA GLU A 266 -15.12 12.35 3.48
C GLU A 266 -14.75 11.12 2.63
N PRO A 267 -13.79 11.20 1.67
CA PRO A 267 -13.43 10.04 0.85
C PRO A 267 -12.87 8.90 1.68
N LYS A 268 -12.06 9.19 2.72
CA LYS A 268 -11.48 8.15 3.58
C LYS A 268 -12.54 7.41 4.38
N LEU A 269 -13.53 8.13 4.92
CA LEU A 269 -14.60 7.51 5.70
C LEU A 269 -15.52 6.68 4.80
N LEU A 270 -15.86 7.19 3.61
CA LEU A 270 -16.67 6.48 2.63
C LEU A 270 -15.98 5.20 2.14
N ALA A 271 -14.71 5.29 1.76
CA ALA A 271 -13.91 4.14 1.36
C ALA A 271 -13.76 3.10 2.48
N TYR A 272 -13.59 3.53 3.73
CA TYR A 272 -13.54 2.63 4.88
C TYR A 272 -14.86 1.84 5.07
N CYS A 273 -16.02 2.51 4.94
CA CYS A 273 -17.31 1.85 5.03
C CYS A 273 -17.48 0.79 3.92
N LEU A 274 -17.22 1.19 2.67
CA LEU A 274 -17.34 0.30 1.51
C LEU A 274 -16.36 -0.87 1.58
N LEU A 275 -15.13 -0.63 2.05
CA LEU A 275 -14.14 -1.70 2.27
C LEU A 275 -14.62 -2.71 3.32
N SER A 276 -15.17 -2.23 4.44
CA SER A 276 -15.68 -3.10 5.51
C SER A 276 -16.78 -4.04 5.01
N TYR A 277 -17.61 -3.56 4.07
CA TYR A 277 -18.59 -4.38 3.36
C TYR A 277 -17.92 -5.42 2.44
N CYS A 278 -16.94 -5.01 1.62
CA CYS A 278 -16.20 -5.92 0.73
C CYS A 278 -15.42 -7.02 1.48
N LYS A 279 -14.93 -6.74 2.69
CA LYS A 279 -14.23 -7.73 3.54
C LYS A 279 -15.09 -8.94 3.90
N ARG A 280 -16.43 -8.77 3.92
CA ARG A 280 -17.39 -9.82 4.28
C ARG A 280 -18.12 -10.41 3.07
N ASN A 281 -18.30 -9.60 2.02
CA ASN A 281 -19.00 -9.99 0.80
C ASN A 281 -18.02 -10.10 -0.38
N TYR A 282 -17.38 -11.27 -0.53
CA TYR A 282 -16.41 -11.55 -1.61
C TYR A 282 -17.03 -11.55 -3.02
N SER A 283 -18.36 -11.63 -3.14
CA SER A 283 -19.09 -11.58 -4.41
C SER A 283 -19.09 -10.19 -5.05
N GLU A 284 -18.86 -9.13 -4.28
CA GLU A 284 -18.96 -7.72 -4.70
C GLU A 284 -17.65 -7.20 -5.30
N ILE A 285 -17.15 -7.93 -6.31
CA ILE A 285 -15.88 -7.66 -6.99
C ILE A 285 -15.88 -6.29 -7.68
N GLU A 286 -17.02 -5.91 -8.26
CA GLU A 286 -17.13 -4.63 -8.95
C GLU A 286 -16.93 -3.45 -7.99
N LEU A 287 -17.54 -3.49 -6.81
CA LEU A 287 -17.35 -2.46 -5.79
C LEU A 287 -15.88 -2.39 -5.35
N LEU A 288 -15.25 -3.54 -5.15
CA LEU A 288 -13.83 -3.62 -4.82
C LEU A 288 -12.96 -2.93 -5.87
N PHE A 289 -13.25 -3.15 -7.15
CA PHE A 289 -12.55 -2.46 -8.23
C PHE A 289 -12.83 -0.96 -8.24
N GLN A 290 -14.07 -0.53 -8.02
CA GLN A 290 -14.41 0.89 -7.97
C GLN A 290 -13.70 1.63 -6.82
N LEU A 291 -13.36 0.95 -5.71
CA LEU A 291 -12.56 1.54 -4.63
C LEU A 291 -11.15 1.96 -5.07
N LEU A 292 -10.60 1.36 -6.13
CA LEU A 292 -9.30 1.75 -6.69
C LEU A 292 -9.30 3.13 -7.34
N ARG A 293 -10.47 3.74 -7.57
CA ARG A 293 -10.56 5.17 -7.92
C ARG A 293 -9.87 6.08 -6.89
N ALA A 294 -9.72 5.60 -5.64
CA ALA A 294 -8.92 6.26 -4.62
C ALA A 294 -7.44 6.46 -5.02
N PHE A 295 -6.93 5.70 -5.99
CA PHE A 295 -5.54 5.75 -6.47
C PHE A 295 -5.39 6.31 -7.89
N THR A 296 -6.49 6.59 -8.58
CA THR A 296 -6.47 7.33 -9.86
C THR A 296 -6.43 8.84 -9.58
N GLY A 297 -7.22 9.32 -8.61
CA GLY A 297 -7.17 10.70 -8.14
C GLY A 297 -6.03 10.98 -7.16
N ARG A 298 -5.47 12.19 -7.19
CA ARG A 298 -4.61 12.71 -6.10
C ARG A 298 -5.49 13.17 -4.94
N PHE A 299 -5.75 12.30 -3.97
CA PHE A 299 -6.45 12.66 -2.73
C PHE A 299 -5.46 13.14 -1.65
N LEU A 300 -5.88 14.07 -0.78
CA LEU A 300 -5.10 14.43 0.42
C LEU A 300 -5.17 13.38 1.53
N CYS A 301 -6.21 12.54 1.53
CA CYS A 301 -6.40 11.51 2.53
C CYS A 301 -5.38 10.37 2.39
N ASN A 302 -4.82 9.92 3.52
CA ASN A 302 -4.04 8.70 3.54
C ASN A 302 -4.96 7.47 3.38
N MET A 303 -4.83 6.81 2.22
CA MET A 303 -5.54 5.59 1.80
C MET A 303 -4.71 4.31 1.97
N THR A 304 -3.66 4.33 2.80
CA THR A 304 -2.82 3.15 3.12
C THR A 304 -3.62 1.91 3.47
N PHE A 305 -4.70 2.04 4.26
CA PHE A 305 -5.56 0.90 4.61
C PHE A 305 -6.17 0.18 3.40
N LEU A 306 -6.49 0.90 2.31
CA LEU A 306 -6.96 0.28 1.07
C LEU A 306 -5.81 -0.46 0.37
N LYS A 307 -4.63 0.15 0.35
CA LYS A 307 -3.43 -0.41 -0.27
C LYS A 307 -3.00 -1.70 0.45
N GLU A 308 -2.92 -1.67 1.78
CA GLU A 308 -2.62 -2.82 2.64
C GLU A 308 -3.65 -3.94 2.41
N TYR A 309 -4.94 -3.61 2.36
CA TYR A 309 -5.94 -4.64 2.08
C TYR A 309 -5.72 -5.29 0.70
N MET A 310 -5.50 -4.48 -0.34
CA MET A 310 -5.44 -4.96 -1.72
C MET A 310 -4.13 -5.70 -2.04
N GLU A 311 -2.99 -5.19 -1.56
CA GLU A 311 -1.66 -5.75 -1.85
C GLU A 311 -1.23 -6.83 -0.84
N GLU A 312 -1.73 -6.82 0.40
CA GLU A 312 -1.28 -7.76 1.45
C GLU A 312 -2.39 -8.72 1.90
N GLU A 313 -3.60 -8.24 2.21
CA GLU A 313 -4.68 -9.13 2.70
C GLU A 313 -5.31 -9.97 1.59
N ILE A 314 -5.61 -9.38 0.41
CA ILE A 314 -6.22 -10.14 -0.70
C ILE A 314 -5.31 -11.32 -1.12
N PRO A 315 -4.00 -11.15 -1.40
CA PRO A 315 -3.16 -12.26 -1.83
C PRO A 315 -3.08 -13.39 -0.81
N LYS A 316 -3.07 -13.05 0.49
CA LYS A 316 -2.92 -14.00 1.61
C LYS A 316 -4.22 -14.72 1.97
N ASN A 317 -5.35 -14.01 1.98
CA ASN A 317 -6.61 -14.51 2.53
C ASN A 317 -7.58 -15.06 1.46
N TYR A 318 -7.47 -14.62 0.20
CA TYR A 318 -8.40 -15.08 -0.84
C TYR A 318 -8.04 -16.50 -1.31
N SER A 319 -9.07 -17.34 -1.42
CA SER A 319 -8.95 -18.66 -2.04
C SER A 319 -8.66 -18.54 -3.54
N ILE A 320 -8.18 -19.63 -4.13
CA ILE A 320 -7.91 -19.72 -5.57
C ILE A 320 -9.17 -19.41 -6.39
N ALA A 321 -10.34 -19.91 -5.98
CA ALA A 321 -11.60 -19.63 -6.64
C ALA A 321 -11.95 -18.13 -6.65
N HIS A 322 -11.73 -17.43 -5.53
CA HIS A 322 -11.92 -15.97 -5.47
C HIS A 322 -10.92 -15.23 -6.36
N LYS A 323 -9.65 -15.63 -6.36
CA LYS A 323 -8.62 -15.04 -7.25
C LYS A 323 -8.96 -15.22 -8.74
N ARG A 324 -9.47 -16.41 -9.12
CA ARG A 324 -9.98 -16.68 -10.47
C ARG A 324 -11.17 -15.76 -10.80
N ALA A 325 -12.12 -15.62 -9.88
CA ALA A 325 -13.28 -14.75 -10.06
C ALA A 325 -12.88 -13.28 -10.28
N LEU A 326 -11.87 -12.77 -9.56
CA LEU A 326 -11.32 -11.43 -9.78
C LEU A 326 -10.83 -11.25 -11.23
N PHE A 327 -10.08 -12.22 -11.75
CA PHE A 327 -9.57 -12.18 -13.12
C PHE A 327 -10.70 -12.22 -14.15
N PHE A 328 -11.64 -13.17 -14.04
CA PHE A 328 -12.73 -13.28 -15.03
C PHE A 328 -13.62 -12.04 -15.03
N ARG A 329 -13.90 -11.46 -13.86
CA ARG A 329 -14.59 -10.17 -13.78
C ARG A 329 -13.81 -9.05 -14.44
N PHE A 330 -12.49 -8.97 -14.25
CA PHE A 330 -11.66 -7.98 -14.94
C PHE A 330 -11.77 -8.07 -16.47
N VAL A 331 -11.85 -9.28 -17.03
CA VAL A 331 -11.98 -9.51 -18.48
C VAL A 331 -13.38 -9.15 -19.01
N GLU A 332 -14.43 -9.38 -18.21
CA GLU A 332 -15.82 -9.07 -18.60
C GLU A 332 -16.09 -7.55 -18.70
N PHE A 333 -15.34 -6.71 -17.99
CA PHE A 333 -15.59 -5.26 -17.95
C PHE A 333 -15.16 -4.53 -19.23
N SER A 334 -16.14 -4.31 -20.11
CA SER A 334 -16.07 -3.36 -21.24
C SER A 334 -16.91 -2.09 -21.01
N ASP A 335 -17.27 -1.77 -19.76
CA ASP A 335 -18.13 -0.63 -19.40
C ASP A 335 -17.39 0.72 -19.47
N PRO A 336 -18.00 1.78 -20.03
CA PRO A 336 -17.51 3.17 -19.96
C PRO A 336 -17.18 3.68 -18.54
N HIS A 337 -17.85 3.21 -17.49
CA HIS A 337 -17.56 3.57 -16.09
C HIS A 337 -16.25 2.96 -15.55
N PHE A 338 -15.58 2.15 -16.36
CA PHE A 338 -14.34 1.47 -16.02
C PHE A 338 -13.23 1.91 -16.98
N ASN A 339 -12.75 3.13 -16.78
CA ASN A 339 -11.70 3.71 -17.61
C ASN A 339 -10.38 2.93 -17.54
N ASP A 340 -9.50 3.14 -18.52
CA ASP A 340 -8.21 2.46 -18.61
C ASP A 340 -7.31 2.71 -17.41
N GLU A 341 -7.43 3.88 -16.77
CA GLU A 341 -6.70 4.22 -15.56
C GLU A 341 -7.11 3.34 -14.37
N LEU A 342 -8.40 3.08 -14.21
CA LEU A 342 -8.91 2.18 -13.17
C LEU A 342 -8.49 0.74 -13.46
N LYS A 343 -8.56 0.29 -14.72
CA LYS A 343 -8.05 -1.02 -15.16
C LYS A 343 -6.57 -1.20 -14.81
N ALA A 344 -5.76 -0.16 -15.03
CA ALA A 344 -4.35 -0.15 -14.69
C ALA A 344 -4.14 -0.38 -13.19
N LYS A 345 -4.93 0.30 -12.33
CA LYS A 345 -4.87 0.14 -10.88
C LYS A 345 -5.33 -1.22 -10.39
N VAL A 346 -6.28 -1.86 -11.08
CA VAL A 346 -6.73 -3.23 -10.75
C VAL A 346 -5.61 -4.23 -10.98
N LEU A 347 -4.91 -4.11 -12.11
CA LEU A 347 -3.73 -4.94 -12.38
C LEU A 347 -2.63 -4.67 -11.37
N GLN A 348 -2.32 -3.40 -11.10
CA GLN A 348 -1.26 -2.98 -10.19
C GLN A 348 -1.44 -3.51 -8.75
N HIS A 349 -2.62 -3.29 -8.17
CA HIS A 349 -2.83 -3.45 -6.73
C HIS A 349 -3.57 -4.74 -6.34
N ILE A 350 -4.29 -5.38 -7.27
CA ILE A 350 -5.10 -6.58 -6.98
C ILE A 350 -4.56 -7.78 -7.73
N LEU A 351 -4.55 -7.75 -9.07
CA LEU A 351 -4.26 -8.95 -9.86
C LEU A 351 -2.77 -9.34 -9.80
N ASN A 352 -1.84 -8.40 -10.04
CA ASN A 352 -0.40 -8.73 -10.03
C ASN A 352 0.05 -9.28 -8.66
N PRO A 353 -0.26 -8.64 -7.51
CA PRO A 353 0.11 -9.17 -6.19
C PRO A 353 -0.56 -10.51 -5.87
N ALA A 354 -1.85 -10.66 -6.19
CA ALA A 354 -2.59 -11.90 -5.90
C ALA A 354 -2.05 -13.10 -6.69
N PHE A 355 -1.66 -12.89 -7.95
CA PHE A 355 -1.10 -13.94 -8.80
C PHE A 355 0.34 -14.25 -8.41
N LEU A 356 1.18 -13.23 -8.20
CA LEU A 356 2.57 -13.42 -7.77
C LEU A 356 2.66 -14.27 -6.49
N HIS A 357 1.89 -13.92 -5.47
CA HIS A 357 1.84 -14.68 -4.21
C HIS A 357 1.39 -16.13 -4.40
N SER A 358 0.48 -16.38 -5.33
CA SER A 358 0.01 -17.74 -5.63
C SER A 358 1.07 -18.55 -6.38
N PHE A 359 1.85 -17.91 -7.25
CA PHE A 359 2.99 -18.55 -7.92
C PHE A 359 4.14 -18.85 -6.95
N GLU A 360 4.45 -17.93 -6.03
CA GLU A 360 5.48 -18.14 -4.99
C GLU A 360 5.12 -19.28 -4.03
N LYS A 361 3.82 -19.48 -3.75
CA LYS A 361 3.32 -20.63 -2.97
C LYS A 361 3.25 -21.95 -3.73
N GLY A 362 3.50 -21.95 -5.04
CA GLY A 362 3.35 -23.15 -5.87
C GLY A 362 1.89 -23.53 -6.21
N GLU A 363 0.93 -22.64 -5.96
CA GLU A 363 -0.50 -22.81 -6.27
C GLU A 363 -0.86 -22.38 -7.72
N GLY A 364 0.14 -22.04 -8.53
CA GLY A 364 -0.03 -21.48 -9.87
C GLY A 364 -0.83 -22.34 -10.85
N GLU A 365 -0.59 -23.65 -10.87
CA GLU A 365 -1.30 -24.58 -11.77
C GLU A 365 -2.81 -24.64 -11.45
N GLN A 366 -3.16 -24.66 -10.17
CA GLN A 366 -4.56 -24.63 -9.72
C GLN A 366 -5.24 -23.29 -10.05
N LEU A 367 -4.48 -22.19 -9.97
CA LEU A 367 -4.96 -20.86 -10.31
C LEU A 367 -5.24 -20.71 -11.80
N LEU A 368 -4.35 -21.20 -12.66
CA LEU A 368 -4.44 -21.02 -14.11
C LEU A 368 -5.44 -21.98 -14.78
N GLY A 369 -5.71 -23.13 -14.16
CA GLY A 369 -6.53 -24.21 -14.74
C GLY A 369 -5.68 -25.19 -15.56
N PRO A 370 -6.27 -26.19 -16.23
CA PRO A 370 -5.49 -27.19 -16.97
C PRO A 370 -4.74 -26.55 -18.16
N PRO A 371 -3.47 -26.94 -18.41
CA PRO A 371 -2.70 -26.41 -19.53
C PRO A 371 -3.31 -26.86 -20.85
N ASN A 372 -3.75 -25.88 -21.66
CA ASN A 372 -4.15 -26.11 -23.05
C ASN A 372 -3.34 -25.17 -23.97
N PRO A 373 -2.11 -25.55 -24.35
CA PRO A 373 -1.26 -24.73 -25.20
C PRO A 373 -1.78 -24.64 -26.66
N GLU A 374 -2.68 -25.54 -27.09
CA GLU A 374 -3.10 -25.67 -28.49
C GLU A 374 -4.47 -25.03 -28.78
N GLY A 375 -5.41 -25.12 -27.84
CA GLY A 375 -6.76 -24.60 -27.99
C GLY A 375 -7.06 -23.38 -27.10
N ASP A 376 -8.09 -22.65 -27.47
CA ASP A 376 -8.66 -21.62 -26.59
C ASP A 376 -9.51 -22.30 -25.52
N ASN A 377 -9.05 -22.24 -24.28
CA ASN A 377 -9.82 -22.73 -23.15
C ASN A 377 -10.43 -21.53 -22.39
N PRO A 378 -11.77 -21.35 -22.41
CA PRO A 378 -12.42 -20.26 -21.69
C PRO A 378 -12.25 -20.36 -20.17
N GLU A 379 -11.87 -21.53 -19.63
CA GLU A 379 -11.58 -21.71 -18.20
C GLU A 379 -10.12 -21.45 -17.84
N SER A 380 -9.22 -21.36 -18.83
CA SER A 380 -7.80 -21.08 -18.60
C SER A 380 -7.55 -19.58 -18.55
N ILE A 381 -6.99 -19.10 -17.45
CA ILE A 381 -6.67 -17.68 -17.27
C ILE A 381 -5.66 -17.21 -18.32
N THR A 382 -4.61 -18.01 -18.56
CA THR A 382 -3.58 -17.71 -19.56
C THR A 382 -4.18 -17.59 -20.95
N SER A 383 -5.08 -18.52 -21.32
CA SER A 383 -5.72 -18.50 -22.62
C SER A 383 -6.62 -17.27 -22.79
N VAL A 384 -7.48 -17.00 -21.82
CA VAL A 384 -8.42 -15.86 -21.85
C VAL A 384 -7.69 -14.53 -21.84
N PHE A 385 -6.61 -14.40 -21.06
CA PHE A 385 -5.78 -13.21 -21.05
C PHE A 385 -5.19 -12.91 -22.44
N ILE A 386 -4.55 -13.91 -23.04
CA ILE A 386 -3.86 -13.72 -24.33
C ILE A 386 -4.86 -13.51 -25.47
N THR A 387 -6.06 -14.12 -25.41
CA THR A 387 -7.03 -13.99 -26.50
C THR A 387 -7.95 -12.79 -26.40
N LYS A 388 -8.44 -12.48 -25.20
CA LYS A 388 -9.45 -11.41 -25.00
C LYS A 388 -8.85 -10.09 -24.52
N VAL A 389 -7.77 -10.12 -23.73
CA VAL A 389 -7.18 -8.89 -23.15
C VAL A 389 -6.09 -8.32 -24.06
N LEU A 390 -5.23 -9.18 -24.62
CA LEU A 390 -4.14 -8.76 -25.52
C LEU A 390 -4.57 -8.67 -27.00
N ASP A 391 -5.83 -8.30 -27.26
CA ASP A 391 -6.38 -8.20 -28.61
C ASP A 391 -5.68 -7.10 -29.43
N PRO A 392 -4.96 -7.42 -30.52
CA PRO A 392 -4.17 -6.47 -31.31
C PRO A 392 -4.95 -5.26 -31.83
N GLU A 393 -6.25 -5.42 -32.12
CA GLU A 393 -7.09 -4.35 -32.68
C GLU A 393 -7.36 -3.21 -31.68
N LYS A 394 -7.31 -3.51 -30.37
CA LYS A 394 -7.59 -2.56 -29.29
C LYS A 394 -6.33 -1.89 -28.71
N GLN A 395 -5.14 -2.19 -29.25
CA GLN A 395 -3.86 -1.78 -28.64
C GLN A 395 -3.38 -0.38 -29.03
N ALA A 396 -3.93 0.22 -30.07
CA ALA A 396 -3.49 1.52 -30.57
C ALA A 396 -3.88 2.68 -29.62
N ASP A 397 -5.02 2.55 -28.94
CA ASP A 397 -5.59 3.60 -28.08
C ASP A 397 -5.38 3.36 -26.58
N LEU A 398 -4.60 2.34 -26.22
CA LEU A 398 -4.41 1.93 -24.83
C LEU A 398 -3.55 2.93 -24.05
N LEU A 399 -4.00 3.33 -22.87
CA LEU A 399 -3.21 4.18 -21.97
C LEU A 399 -1.87 3.51 -21.58
N ASP A 400 -0.77 4.27 -21.59
CA ASP A 400 0.58 3.77 -21.28
C ASP A 400 0.66 3.07 -19.90
N SER A 401 -0.04 3.60 -18.90
CA SER A 401 -0.06 3.00 -17.55
C SER A 401 -0.70 1.60 -17.56
N LEU A 402 -1.81 1.42 -18.28
CA LEU A 402 -2.45 0.12 -18.45
C LEU A 402 -1.54 -0.83 -19.23
N ARG A 403 -0.87 -0.34 -20.28
CA ARG A 403 0.09 -1.10 -21.06
C ARG A 403 1.23 -1.66 -20.20
N ILE A 404 1.80 -0.85 -19.31
CA ILE A 404 2.86 -1.29 -18.38
C ILE A 404 2.40 -2.47 -17.53
N TYR A 405 1.24 -2.37 -16.87
CA TYR A 405 0.78 -3.44 -15.99
C TYR A 405 0.35 -4.71 -16.75
N LEU A 406 -0.15 -4.58 -17.97
CA LEU A 406 -0.39 -5.73 -18.85
C LEU A 406 0.92 -6.42 -19.26
N LEU A 407 1.98 -5.66 -19.54
CA LEU A 407 3.32 -6.22 -19.81
C LEU A 407 3.89 -6.92 -18.57
N GLN A 408 3.71 -6.36 -17.39
CA GLN A 408 4.12 -7.00 -16.13
C GLN A 408 3.34 -8.29 -15.86
N PHE A 409 2.02 -8.28 -16.03
CA PHE A 409 1.21 -9.50 -15.87
C PHE A 409 1.58 -10.56 -16.92
N SER A 410 1.85 -10.15 -18.17
CA SER A 410 2.35 -11.04 -19.23
C SER A 410 3.70 -11.66 -18.85
N THR A 411 4.59 -10.87 -18.23
CA THR A 411 5.91 -11.32 -17.77
C THR A 411 5.77 -12.39 -16.70
N LEU A 412 4.89 -12.15 -15.72
CA LEU A 412 4.58 -13.11 -14.65
C LEU A 412 4.08 -14.45 -15.19
N LEU A 413 3.19 -14.42 -16.19
CA LEU A 413 2.69 -15.63 -16.84
C LEU A 413 3.79 -16.40 -17.60
N VAL A 414 4.67 -15.69 -18.32
CA VAL A 414 5.79 -16.34 -19.04
C VAL A 414 6.80 -16.96 -18.08
N GLU A 415 7.05 -16.32 -16.94
CA GLU A 415 8.00 -16.79 -15.93
C GLU A 415 7.54 -18.09 -15.26
N HIS A 416 6.29 -18.10 -14.78
CA HIS A 416 5.76 -19.19 -13.93
C HIS A 416 4.90 -20.21 -14.68
N ALA A 417 4.39 -19.90 -15.87
CA ALA A 417 3.51 -20.78 -16.62
C ALA A 417 3.89 -20.95 -18.11
N PRO A 418 5.16 -21.26 -18.44
CA PRO A 418 5.59 -21.38 -19.82
C PRO A 418 4.85 -22.49 -20.60
N HIS A 419 4.51 -23.60 -19.92
CA HIS A 419 3.79 -24.74 -20.50
C HIS A 419 2.35 -24.44 -20.91
N HIS A 420 1.73 -23.42 -20.31
CA HIS A 420 0.38 -22.97 -20.67
C HIS A 420 0.37 -22.12 -21.95
N ILE A 421 1.53 -21.59 -22.33
CA ILE A 421 1.68 -20.63 -23.43
C ILE A 421 2.18 -21.33 -24.70
N HIS A 422 3.18 -22.21 -24.58
CA HIS A 422 3.79 -22.86 -25.74
C HIS A 422 4.40 -24.21 -25.36
N ASP A 423 4.12 -25.25 -26.16
CA ASP A 423 4.84 -26.52 -26.11
C ASP A 423 6.08 -26.45 -27.00
N ASN A 424 7.27 -26.57 -26.40
CA ASN A 424 8.56 -26.46 -27.08
C ASN A 424 8.76 -27.48 -28.21
N ASN A 425 7.95 -28.54 -28.29
CA ASN A 425 8.03 -29.55 -29.34
C ASN A 425 7.38 -29.15 -30.67
N LYS A 426 6.63 -28.03 -30.75
CA LYS A 426 5.94 -27.59 -31.98
C LYS A 426 6.37 -26.18 -32.41
N SER A 427 6.53 -25.98 -33.72
CA SER A 427 7.21 -24.78 -34.27
C SER A 427 6.38 -23.49 -34.31
N ARG A 428 5.08 -23.53 -34.02
CA ARG A 428 4.21 -22.36 -34.22
C ARG A 428 3.03 -22.30 -33.26
N ASN A 429 3.15 -21.53 -32.18
CA ASN A 429 2.04 -21.23 -31.26
C ASN A 429 1.48 -19.81 -31.48
N SER A 430 0.16 -19.70 -31.64
CA SER A 430 -0.56 -18.43 -31.80
C SER A 430 -0.47 -17.53 -30.57
N LYS A 431 -0.47 -18.11 -29.35
CA LYS A 431 -0.43 -17.39 -28.07
C LYS A 431 0.93 -16.72 -27.85
N LEU A 432 2.02 -17.44 -28.10
CA LEU A 432 3.37 -16.88 -28.05
C LEU A 432 3.55 -15.73 -29.06
N ARG A 433 3.04 -15.89 -30.28
CA ARG A 433 3.06 -14.81 -31.29
C ARG A 433 2.32 -13.56 -30.80
N ARG A 434 1.13 -13.70 -30.19
CA ARG A 434 0.38 -12.56 -29.63
C ARG A 434 1.17 -11.81 -28.55
N LEU A 435 1.79 -12.55 -27.62
CA LEU A 435 2.65 -11.95 -26.58
C LEU A 435 3.84 -11.19 -27.18
N MET A 436 4.53 -11.77 -28.15
CA MET A 436 5.64 -11.11 -28.84
C MET A 436 5.18 -9.87 -29.62
N THR A 437 4.03 -9.95 -30.32
CA THR A 437 3.46 -8.81 -31.05
C THR A 437 3.08 -7.67 -30.10
N PHE A 438 2.53 -7.98 -28.91
CA PHE A 438 2.21 -6.98 -27.90
C PHE A 438 3.46 -6.28 -27.33
N ALA A 439 4.54 -7.04 -27.13
CA ALA A 439 5.82 -6.50 -26.67
C ALA A 439 6.60 -5.75 -27.78
N TRP A 440 6.36 -6.07 -29.05
CA TRP A 440 7.15 -5.61 -30.20
C TRP A 440 7.37 -4.09 -30.28
N PRO A 441 6.39 -3.22 -29.95
CA PRO A 441 6.58 -1.77 -30.01
C PRO A 441 7.76 -1.27 -29.17
N CYS A 442 8.20 -2.00 -28.12
CA CYS A 442 9.37 -1.60 -27.36
C CYS A 442 10.68 -1.62 -28.16
N LEU A 443 10.75 -2.41 -29.24
CA LEU A 443 11.91 -2.51 -30.13
C LEU A 443 11.90 -1.46 -31.25
N LEU A 444 10.80 -0.72 -31.40
CA LEU A 444 10.66 0.32 -32.41
C LEU A 444 11.08 1.67 -31.82
N SER A 445 11.98 2.38 -32.49
CA SER A 445 12.59 3.63 -31.98
C SER A 445 11.59 4.78 -31.74
N LYS A 446 10.36 4.72 -32.27
CA LYS A 446 9.37 5.81 -32.20
C LYS A 446 8.05 5.43 -31.51
N ALA A 447 7.87 4.17 -31.08
CA ALA A 447 6.57 3.68 -30.64
C ALA A 447 6.34 3.75 -29.12
N CYS A 448 7.40 3.80 -28.31
CA CYS A 448 7.30 3.96 -26.86
C CYS A 448 8.11 5.19 -26.41
N VAL A 449 7.40 6.27 -26.05
CA VAL A 449 8.02 7.51 -25.54
C VAL A 449 8.40 7.34 -24.07
N ASP A 450 7.58 6.64 -23.28
CA ASP A 450 7.86 6.37 -21.87
C ASP A 450 8.92 5.25 -21.68
N PRO A 451 10.05 5.54 -21.01
CA PRO A 451 11.06 4.54 -20.68
C PRO A 451 10.52 3.35 -19.88
N ALA A 452 9.60 3.55 -18.95
CA ALA A 452 9.09 2.46 -18.10
C ALA A 452 8.28 1.44 -18.94
N CYS A 453 7.42 1.92 -19.83
CA CYS A 453 6.72 1.10 -20.82
C CYS A 453 7.69 0.37 -21.75
N LYS A 454 8.67 1.09 -22.32
CA LYS A 454 9.67 0.50 -23.21
C LYS A 454 10.42 -0.66 -22.55
N TYR A 455 10.96 -0.47 -21.35
CA TYR A 455 11.77 -1.52 -20.71
C TYR A 455 10.95 -2.63 -20.07
N SER A 456 9.69 -2.37 -19.70
CA SER A 456 8.75 -3.45 -19.33
C SER A 456 8.50 -4.40 -20.49
N GLY A 457 8.45 -3.90 -21.73
CA GLY A 457 8.40 -4.73 -22.93
C GLY A 457 9.67 -5.55 -23.15
N HIS A 458 10.85 -4.97 -22.91
CA HIS A 458 12.12 -5.71 -22.99
C HIS A 458 12.22 -6.80 -21.93
N LEU A 459 11.70 -6.55 -20.72
CA LEU A 459 11.66 -7.55 -19.66
C LEU A 459 10.82 -8.76 -20.08
N LEU A 460 9.62 -8.53 -20.62
CA LEU A 460 8.78 -9.60 -21.18
C LEU A 460 9.52 -10.40 -22.26
N LEU A 461 10.18 -9.72 -23.20
CA LEU A 461 10.96 -10.39 -24.25
C LEU A 461 12.15 -11.18 -23.69
N ALA A 462 12.82 -10.69 -22.64
CA ALA A 462 13.91 -11.39 -21.99
C ALA A 462 13.44 -12.72 -21.36
N HIS A 463 12.29 -12.73 -20.66
CA HIS A 463 11.69 -13.96 -20.14
C HIS A 463 11.26 -14.92 -21.26
N ILE A 464 10.69 -14.40 -22.36
CA ILE A 464 10.32 -15.20 -23.53
C ILE A 464 11.56 -15.89 -24.13
N ILE A 465 12.66 -15.15 -24.33
CA ILE A 465 13.92 -15.69 -24.87
C ILE A 465 14.53 -16.74 -23.93
N ALA A 466 14.45 -16.52 -22.62
CA ALA A 466 14.98 -17.45 -21.64
C ALA A 466 14.21 -18.78 -21.62
N LYS A 467 12.89 -18.79 -21.87
CA LYS A 467 12.04 -19.99 -21.76
C LYS A 467 11.78 -20.69 -23.10
N PHE A 468 11.65 -19.96 -24.20
CA PHE A 468 11.24 -20.49 -25.50
C PHE A 468 12.34 -20.41 -26.56
N ALA A 469 12.19 -21.20 -27.63
CA ALA A 469 13.07 -21.13 -28.79
C ALA A 469 12.70 -19.92 -29.67
N ILE A 470 13.56 -18.90 -29.69
CA ILE A 470 13.35 -17.64 -30.41
C ILE A 470 14.44 -17.42 -31.46
N HIS A 471 14.07 -16.81 -32.58
CA HIS A 471 14.99 -16.55 -33.68
C HIS A 471 16.13 -15.58 -33.29
N LYS A 472 17.37 -15.92 -33.64
CA LYS A 472 18.60 -15.20 -33.24
C LYS A 472 18.58 -13.68 -33.49
N LYS A 473 17.95 -13.22 -34.57
CA LYS A 473 17.84 -11.77 -34.87
C LYS A 473 17.09 -11.00 -33.77
N ILE A 474 16.03 -11.59 -33.22
CA ILE A 474 15.23 -10.97 -32.16
C ILE A 474 16.07 -10.92 -30.88
N VAL A 475 16.73 -12.03 -30.53
CA VAL A 475 17.63 -12.12 -29.37
C VAL A 475 18.69 -11.01 -29.41
N LEU A 476 19.37 -10.85 -30.54
CA LEU A 476 20.38 -9.80 -30.73
C LEU A 476 19.78 -8.39 -30.64
N GLN A 477 18.60 -8.17 -31.21
CA GLN A 477 17.95 -6.86 -31.18
C GLN A 477 17.58 -6.45 -29.76
N VAL A 478 17.00 -7.35 -28.96
CA VAL A 478 16.67 -7.10 -27.54
C VAL A 478 17.94 -6.87 -26.73
N PHE A 479 18.96 -7.71 -26.94
CA PHE A 479 20.23 -7.60 -26.23
C PHE A 479 20.92 -6.27 -26.50
N HIS A 480 21.07 -5.89 -27.77
CA HIS A 480 21.67 -4.61 -28.17
C HIS A 480 20.89 -3.40 -27.61
N SER A 481 19.56 -3.45 -27.63
CA SER A 481 18.71 -2.38 -27.07
C SER A 481 18.92 -2.20 -25.57
N LEU A 482 18.99 -3.29 -24.80
CA LEU A 482 19.24 -3.25 -23.35
C LEU A 482 20.68 -2.86 -23.00
N LEU A 483 21.67 -3.20 -23.83
CA LEU A 483 23.03 -2.71 -23.66
C LEU A 483 23.10 -1.18 -23.74
N LYS A 484 22.27 -0.54 -24.57
CA LYS A 484 22.21 0.92 -24.69
C LYS A 484 21.32 1.62 -23.65
N ALA A 485 20.67 0.84 -22.78
CA ALA A 485 19.66 1.32 -21.85
C ALA A 485 20.24 1.94 -20.56
N HIS A 486 20.95 3.07 -20.68
CA HIS A 486 21.62 3.72 -19.55
C HIS A 486 20.79 4.79 -18.81
N THR A 487 19.50 4.94 -19.13
CA THR A 487 18.63 5.94 -18.49
C THR A 487 18.36 5.59 -17.02
N MET A 488 18.35 6.61 -16.15
CA MET A 488 18.25 6.38 -14.69
C MET A 488 16.86 5.91 -14.25
N GLU A 489 15.80 6.42 -14.88
CA GLU A 489 14.40 6.21 -14.47
C GLU A 489 13.97 4.74 -14.52
N ALA A 490 14.52 3.95 -15.44
CA ALA A 490 14.15 2.54 -15.64
C ALA A 490 15.27 1.54 -15.29
N ARG A 491 16.30 2.00 -14.58
CA ARG A 491 17.51 1.20 -14.28
C ARG A 491 17.19 -0.12 -13.59
N ALA A 492 16.20 -0.17 -12.69
CA ALA A 492 15.82 -1.39 -11.97
C ALA A 492 15.26 -2.46 -12.93
N ILE A 493 14.33 -2.08 -13.81
CA ILE A 493 13.71 -2.97 -14.80
C ILE A 493 14.75 -3.46 -15.81
N VAL A 494 15.64 -2.56 -16.27
CA VAL A 494 16.72 -2.91 -17.20
C VAL A 494 17.66 -3.94 -16.58
N ARG A 495 18.06 -3.75 -15.30
CA ARG A 495 18.91 -4.71 -14.60
C ARG A 495 18.25 -6.09 -14.49
N GLN A 496 16.96 -6.14 -14.17
CA GLN A 496 16.22 -7.40 -14.12
C GLN A 496 16.19 -8.09 -15.49
N ALA A 497 15.87 -7.34 -16.56
CA ALA A 497 15.83 -7.89 -17.92
C ALA A 497 17.21 -8.42 -18.36
N MET A 498 18.27 -7.67 -18.07
CA MET A 498 19.65 -8.10 -18.37
C MET A 498 20.10 -9.30 -17.53
N ALA A 499 19.62 -9.41 -16.29
CA ALA A 499 19.95 -10.54 -15.43
C ALA A 499 19.47 -11.88 -16.02
N ILE A 500 18.36 -11.84 -16.74
CA ILE A 500 17.75 -12.99 -17.40
C ILE A 500 18.34 -13.19 -18.80
N LEU A 501 18.51 -12.12 -19.56
CA LEU A 501 18.93 -12.21 -20.96
C LEU A 501 20.42 -12.55 -21.13
N THR A 502 21.30 -11.96 -20.33
CA THR A 502 22.76 -12.18 -20.42
C THR A 502 23.16 -13.65 -20.39
N PRO A 503 22.71 -14.48 -19.42
CA PRO A 503 23.00 -15.91 -19.44
C PRO A 503 22.26 -16.67 -20.55
N ALA A 504 21.12 -16.16 -21.02
CA ALA A 504 20.36 -16.79 -22.09
C ALA A 504 21.01 -16.62 -23.48
N VAL A 505 21.73 -15.51 -23.74
CA VAL A 505 22.34 -15.24 -25.05
C VAL A 505 23.32 -16.35 -25.48
N PRO A 506 24.32 -16.76 -24.68
CA PRO A 506 25.19 -17.88 -25.04
C PRO A 506 24.46 -19.23 -25.12
N ALA A 507 23.42 -19.44 -24.32
CA ALA A 507 22.67 -20.70 -24.30
C ALA A 507 21.73 -20.86 -25.50
N ARG A 508 21.30 -19.74 -26.11
CA ARG A 508 20.30 -19.73 -27.21
C ARG A 508 20.90 -19.54 -28.59
N MET A 509 22.20 -19.25 -28.68
CA MET A 509 22.90 -18.98 -29.93
C MET A 509 24.23 -19.71 -29.97
N GLU A 510 24.51 -20.43 -31.06
CA GLU A 510 25.79 -21.12 -31.27
C GLU A 510 26.98 -20.14 -31.27
N ASP A 511 26.78 -18.93 -31.81
CA ASP A 511 27.72 -17.81 -31.81
C ASP A 511 27.52 -16.85 -30.63
N GLY A 512 26.77 -17.25 -29.59
CA GLY A 512 26.33 -16.36 -28.53
C GLY A 512 27.46 -15.73 -27.72
N HIS A 513 28.54 -16.47 -27.41
CA HIS A 513 29.73 -15.91 -26.75
C HIS A 513 30.49 -14.90 -27.65
N GLN A 514 30.54 -15.14 -28.96
CA GLN A 514 31.15 -14.20 -29.91
C GLN A 514 30.34 -12.91 -29.97
N MET A 515 29.01 -13.01 -30.05
CA MET A 515 28.12 -11.84 -30.07
C MET A 515 28.13 -11.07 -28.76
N LEU A 516 28.15 -11.77 -27.62
CA LEU A 516 28.32 -11.19 -26.30
C LEU A 516 29.60 -10.35 -26.23
N THR A 517 30.71 -10.89 -26.73
CA THR A 517 32.01 -10.19 -26.79
C THR A 517 31.95 -8.98 -27.70
N HIS A 518 31.48 -9.17 -28.94
CA HIS A 518 31.47 -8.14 -29.97
C HIS A 518 30.70 -6.91 -29.50
N TRP A 519 29.45 -7.08 -29.06
CA TRP A 519 28.60 -5.96 -28.66
C TRP A 519 29.03 -5.32 -27.34
N THR A 520 29.47 -6.11 -26.36
CA THR A 520 29.97 -5.55 -25.09
C THR A 520 31.23 -4.71 -25.34
N ARG A 521 32.20 -5.24 -26.10
CA ARG A 521 33.42 -4.50 -26.47
C ARG A 521 33.07 -3.24 -27.27
N LYS A 522 32.20 -3.37 -28.28
CA LYS A 522 31.81 -2.26 -29.16
C LYS A 522 31.24 -1.09 -28.36
N ILE A 523 30.32 -1.35 -27.42
CA ILE A 523 29.74 -0.30 -26.59
C ILE A 523 30.79 0.36 -25.68
N ILE A 524 31.69 -0.42 -25.07
CA ILE A 524 32.76 0.13 -24.21
C ILE A 524 33.69 1.06 -25.00
N VAL A 525 34.04 0.68 -26.23
CA VAL A 525 34.98 1.44 -27.07
C VAL A 525 34.32 2.64 -27.75
N GLU A 526 33.17 2.45 -28.40
CA GLU A 526 32.53 3.49 -29.21
C GLU A 526 31.66 4.45 -28.38
N GLU A 527 30.93 3.94 -27.39
CA GLU A 527 29.94 4.72 -26.62
C GLU A 527 30.37 4.96 -25.15
N GLY A 528 31.46 4.32 -24.72
CA GLY A 528 32.00 4.41 -23.37
C GLY A 528 32.68 5.75 -23.02
N HIS A 529 32.66 6.74 -23.93
CA HIS A 529 33.01 8.12 -23.60
C HIS A 529 32.00 8.75 -22.63
N THR A 530 30.73 8.32 -22.70
CA THR A 530 29.71 8.76 -21.76
C THR A 530 29.78 7.94 -20.47
N VAL A 531 29.99 8.61 -19.34
CA VAL A 531 30.12 7.95 -18.03
C VAL A 531 28.90 7.09 -17.67
N PRO A 532 27.64 7.52 -17.89
CA PRO A 532 26.47 6.68 -17.58
C PRO A 532 26.41 5.38 -18.37
N GLN A 533 26.70 5.41 -19.68
CA GLN A 533 26.72 4.22 -20.54
C GLN A 533 27.86 3.28 -20.15
N LEU A 534 29.04 3.84 -19.86
CA LEU A 534 30.17 3.07 -19.37
C LEU A 534 29.83 2.35 -18.06
N VAL A 535 29.30 3.08 -17.07
CA VAL A 535 28.92 2.54 -15.76
C VAL A 535 27.89 1.42 -15.90
N HIS A 536 26.91 1.57 -16.79
CA HIS A 536 25.88 0.57 -17.08
C HIS A 536 26.49 -0.76 -17.56
N ILE A 537 27.35 -0.72 -18.57
CA ILE A 537 27.99 -1.92 -19.13
C ILE A 537 28.96 -2.56 -18.14
N LEU A 538 29.71 -1.77 -17.38
CA LEU A 538 30.63 -2.31 -16.38
C LEU A 538 29.87 -3.00 -15.24
N HIS A 539 28.75 -2.44 -14.80
CA HIS A 539 27.86 -3.11 -13.84
C HIS A 539 27.38 -4.47 -14.36
N LEU A 540 27.04 -4.54 -15.64
CA LEU A 540 26.60 -5.78 -16.27
C LEU A 540 27.68 -6.86 -16.22
N ILE A 541 28.93 -6.49 -16.54
CA ILE A 541 30.08 -7.42 -16.47
C ILE A 541 30.29 -7.90 -15.03
N VAL A 542 30.22 -6.99 -14.05
CA VAL A 542 30.35 -7.33 -12.62
C VAL A 542 29.28 -8.31 -12.17
N GLN A 543 28.02 -8.04 -12.50
CA GLN A 543 26.88 -8.88 -12.13
C GLN A 543 26.94 -10.28 -12.76
N HIS A 544 27.42 -10.38 -14.01
CA HIS A 544 27.45 -11.62 -14.78
C HIS A 544 28.87 -12.11 -15.07
N PHE A 545 29.80 -11.93 -14.13
CA PHE A 545 31.21 -12.25 -14.35
C PHE A 545 31.44 -13.69 -14.81
N ARG A 546 30.63 -14.66 -14.36
CA ARG A 546 30.70 -16.07 -14.79
C ARG A 546 30.38 -16.25 -16.28
N VAL A 547 29.39 -15.52 -16.81
CA VAL A 547 28.99 -15.61 -18.23
C VAL A 547 30.06 -14.98 -19.14
N TYR A 548 30.74 -13.95 -18.63
CA TYR A 548 31.83 -13.28 -19.34
C TYR A 548 33.20 -13.97 -19.22
N TYR A 549 33.35 -14.95 -18.32
CA TYR A 549 34.61 -15.66 -18.11
C TYR A 549 35.19 -16.32 -19.39
N PRO A 550 34.40 -16.97 -20.27
CA PRO A 550 34.92 -17.54 -21.49
C PRO A 550 35.47 -16.52 -22.49
N VAL A 551 35.11 -15.25 -22.33
CA VAL A 551 35.46 -14.17 -23.27
C VAL A 551 36.39 -13.13 -22.63
N ARG A 552 36.91 -13.42 -21.44
CA ARG A 552 37.64 -12.46 -20.58
C ARG A 552 38.81 -11.77 -21.28
N HIS A 553 39.67 -12.48 -22.02
CA HIS A 553 40.84 -11.90 -22.68
C HIS A 553 40.48 -10.80 -23.67
N HIS A 554 39.29 -10.86 -24.25
CA HIS A 554 38.80 -9.86 -25.19
C HIS A 554 38.32 -8.57 -24.51
N LEU A 555 38.11 -8.58 -23.19
CA LEU A 555 37.50 -7.47 -22.43
C LEU A 555 38.45 -6.87 -21.38
N VAL A 556 39.39 -7.66 -20.83
CA VAL A 556 40.26 -7.26 -19.70
C VAL A 556 40.99 -5.93 -19.95
N GLN A 557 41.58 -5.73 -21.12
CA GLN A 557 42.28 -4.47 -21.43
C GLN A 557 41.36 -3.24 -21.32
N HIS A 558 40.15 -3.34 -21.89
CA HIS A 558 39.17 -2.27 -21.85
C HIS A 558 38.61 -2.06 -20.43
N MET A 559 38.42 -3.12 -19.66
CA MET A 559 38.00 -3.04 -18.27
C MET A 559 39.04 -2.33 -17.40
N ILE A 560 40.32 -2.62 -17.58
CA ILE A 560 41.41 -1.98 -16.83
C ILE A 560 41.48 -0.49 -17.15
N SER A 561 41.38 -0.12 -18.44
CA SER A 561 41.33 1.29 -18.84
C SER A 561 40.14 2.02 -18.21
N ALA A 562 38.96 1.39 -18.22
CA ALA A 562 37.77 1.96 -17.62
C ALA A 562 37.87 2.06 -16.08
N MET A 563 38.45 1.06 -15.43
CA MET A 563 38.72 1.01 -14.00
C MET A 563 39.64 2.15 -13.57
N GLN A 564 40.76 2.39 -14.26
CA GLN A 564 41.66 3.51 -13.98
C GLN A 564 40.94 4.86 -14.11
N ARG A 565 40.14 5.01 -15.17
CA ARG A 565 39.34 6.23 -15.39
C ARG A 565 38.35 6.48 -14.26
N LEU A 566 37.60 5.46 -13.84
CA LEU A 566 36.62 5.57 -12.75
C LEU A 566 37.26 5.66 -11.35
N GLY A 567 38.47 5.13 -11.14
CA GLY A 567 39.10 5.18 -9.82
C GLY A 567 39.78 6.51 -9.49
N PHE A 568 40.40 7.17 -10.48
CA PHE A 568 41.30 8.31 -10.22
C PHE A 568 40.83 9.66 -10.78
N THR A 569 39.72 9.68 -11.52
CA THR A 569 39.19 10.95 -12.02
C THR A 569 38.50 11.72 -10.87
N PRO A 570 38.89 12.98 -10.56
CA PRO A 570 38.39 13.70 -9.38
C PRO A 570 36.87 13.91 -9.35
N SER A 571 36.24 14.03 -10.52
CA SER A 571 34.79 14.27 -10.67
C SER A 571 33.92 13.01 -10.53
N VAL A 572 34.52 11.85 -10.22
CA VAL A 572 33.82 10.57 -10.14
C VAL A 572 33.20 10.35 -8.76
N THR A 573 31.94 9.88 -8.73
CA THR A 573 31.19 9.65 -7.50
C THR A 573 31.72 8.44 -6.72
N ILE A 574 31.38 8.34 -5.43
CA ILE A 574 31.76 7.19 -4.58
C ILE A 574 31.23 5.87 -5.16
N GLU A 575 30.00 5.84 -5.69
CA GLU A 575 29.42 4.65 -6.32
C GLU A 575 30.23 4.18 -7.55
N GLN A 576 30.75 5.13 -8.33
CA GLN A 576 31.56 4.85 -9.51
C GLN A 576 32.97 4.37 -9.13
N ARG A 577 33.55 4.91 -8.04
CA ARG A 577 34.81 4.38 -7.46
C ARG A 577 34.62 2.97 -6.91
N LYS A 578 33.50 2.71 -6.22
CA LYS A 578 33.13 1.36 -5.76
C LYS A 578 33.05 0.39 -6.95
N LEU A 579 32.39 0.78 -8.04
CA LEU A 579 32.33 -0.04 -9.25
C LEU A 579 33.73 -0.33 -9.83
N ALA A 580 34.67 0.60 -9.75
CA ALA A 580 36.04 0.36 -10.19
C ALA A 580 36.74 -0.70 -9.33
N VAL A 581 36.48 -0.73 -8.02
CA VAL A 581 36.96 -1.78 -7.11
C VAL A 581 36.26 -3.12 -7.41
N ASP A 582 34.95 -3.12 -7.65
CA ASP A 582 34.21 -4.33 -8.02
C ASP A 582 34.74 -4.94 -9.35
N LEU A 583 35.19 -4.11 -10.30
CA LEU A 583 35.85 -4.58 -11.53
C LEU A 583 37.20 -5.23 -11.26
N ALA A 584 38.01 -4.67 -10.34
CA ALA A 584 39.26 -5.31 -9.92
C ALA A 584 38.98 -6.68 -9.29
N GLU A 585 37.94 -6.78 -8.46
CA GLU A 585 37.49 -8.04 -7.88
C GLU A 585 37.07 -9.06 -8.96
N VAL A 586 36.38 -8.64 -10.03
CA VAL A 586 36.03 -9.52 -11.16
C VAL A 586 37.26 -10.09 -11.85
N VAL A 587 38.28 -9.27 -12.13
CA VAL A 587 39.52 -9.74 -12.75
C VAL A 587 40.20 -10.79 -11.87
N ILE A 588 40.23 -10.56 -10.55
CA ILE A 588 40.75 -11.52 -9.58
C ILE A 588 39.92 -12.80 -9.56
N LYS A 589 38.58 -12.70 -9.54
CA LYS A 589 37.67 -13.86 -9.59
C LYS A 589 37.87 -14.71 -10.84
N TRP A 590 38.09 -14.07 -12.00
CA TRP A 590 38.41 -14.79 -13.23
C TRP A 590 39.74 -15.54 -13.14
N GLU A 591 40.75 -14.93 -12.54
CA GLU A 591 42.05 -15.59 -12.36
C GLU A 591 41.99 -16.75 -11.36
N LEU A 592 41.24 -16.57 -10.26
CA LEU A 592 40.95 -17.66 -9.30
C LEU A 592 40.18 -18.81 -9.94
N GLN A 593 39.18 -18.52 -10.77
CA GLN A 593 38.44 -19.54 -11.52
C GLN A 593 39.38 -20.32 -12.45
N ARG A 594 40.28 -19.64 -13.17
CA ARG A 594 41.29 -20.30 -14.02
C ARG A 594 42.20 -21.22 -13.22
N ILE A 595 42.70 -20.78 -12.06
CA ILE A 595 43.55 -21.61 -11.20
C ILE A 595 42.78 -22.86 -10.75
N LYS A 596 41.51 -22.71 -10.37
CA LYS A 596 40.63 -23.82 -10.00
C LYS A 596 40.40 -24.78 -11.16
N ASP A 597 40.16 -24.27 -12.37
CA ASP A 597 39.95 -25.08 -13.58
C ASP A 597 41.24 -25.81 -14.03
N GLN A 598 42.42 -25.34 -13.59
CA GLN A 598 43.72 -25.95 -13.90
C GLN A 598 44.22 -26.94 -12.84
N GLN A 599 43.63 -26.96 -11.64
CA GLN A 599 43.91 -28.02 -10.67
C GLN A 599 43.23 -29.29 -11.20
N PRO A 600 43.99 -30.33 -11.59
CA PRO A 600 43.38 -31.61 -11.92
C PRO A 600 42.63 -32.12 -10.68
N GLU A 601 41.42 -32.66 -10.87
CA GLU A 601 40.82 -33.57 -9.89
C GLU A 601 41.71 -34.81 -9.78
N SER A 602 42.80 -34.73 -9.02
CA SER A 602 43.69 -35.85 -8.74
C SER A 602 43.40 -36.40 -7.35
N GLU A 603 42.80 -37.60 -7.36
CA GLU A 603 42.69 -38.61 -6.31
C GLU A 603 41.57 -38.48 -5.26
N GLY A 604 40.33 -38.66 -5.73
CA GLY A 604 39.41 -39.59 -5.08
C GLY A 604 39.43 -40.92 -5.84
N ASP A 605 39.57 -42.03 -5.11
CA ASP A 605 39.54 -43.44 -5.55
C ASP A 605 40.84 -44.05 -6.11
N ALA A 606 41.71 -44.54 -5.21
CA ALA A 606 42.14 -45.97 -5.17
C ALA A 606 43.21 -46.26 -4.09
N ALA A 607 42.78 -46.74 -2.91
CA ALA A 607 43.46 -47.76 -2.07
C ALA A 607 42.65 -47.90 -0.77
N GLY A 608 42.16 -49.04 -0.30
CA GLY A 608 42.20 -50.43 -0.76
C GLY A 608 41.26 -51.23 0.15
N SER A 609 40.78 -52.37 -0.37
CA SER A 609 40.12 -53.40 0.41
C SER A 609 41.08 -54.00 1.45
N GLY A 610 40.69 -54.01 2.72
CA GLY A 610 41.37 -54.72 3.81
C GLY A 610 40.71 -54.45 5.16
N GLU A 611 40.33 -55.52 5.85
CA GLU A 611 39.48 -55.60 7.04
C GLU A 611 40.03 -54.92 8.32
N GLY A 612 39.12 -54.64 9.27
CA GLY A 612 39.37 -54.91 10.70
C GLY A 612 39.64 -53.76 11.68
N THR A 613 38.59 -53.43 12.46
CA THR A 613 38.59 -53.08 13.90
C THR A 613 39.22 -51.77 14.46
N SER A 614 38.30 -50.94 14.99
CA SER A 614 38.26 -50.35 16.35
C SER A 614 38.87 -48.96 16.68
N SER A 615 37.99 -48.17 17.33
CA SER A 615 38.20 -47.20 18.42
C SER A 615 38.42 -45.70 18.15
N ALA A 616 37.36 -44.94 18.47
CA ALA A 616 37.27 -43.83 19.43
C ALA A 616 37.97 -42.46 19.21
N SER A 617 37.10 -41.43 19.21
CA SER A 617 37.21 -40.12 19.89
C SER A 617 37.89 -38.92 19.20
N GLY A 618 37.14 -37.80 19.11
CA GLY A 618 37.69 -36.49 19.50
C GLY A 618 37.54 -35.26 18.59
N ALA A 619 36.35 -34.65 18.59
CA ALA A 619 36.12 -33.20 18.78
C ALA A 619 36.50 -32.08 17.73
N VAL A 620 35.43 -31.44 17.22
CA VAL A 620 35.11 -29.98 17.26
C VAL A 620 35.89 -28.99 16.35
N LYS A 621 35.21 -28.38 15.33
CA LYS A 621 34.65 -26.98 15.38
C LYS A 621 34.00 -26.49 14.05
N ARG A 622 32.71 -26.10 14.16
CA ARG A 622 31.96 -24.96 13.59
C ARG A 622 32.27 -24.39 12.19
N GLY A 623 31.21 -24.29 11.38
CA GLY A 623 31.03 -23.30 10.31
C GLY A 623 29.60 -23.36 9.77
N LEU A 624 28.96 -22.23 9.53
CA LEU A 624 27.52 -22.03 9.42
C LEU A 624 26.92 -22.53 8.09
N SER A 625 25.74 -23.16 8.19
CA SER A 625 24.86 -23.51 7.08
C SER A 625 23.91 -22.36 6.77
N MET A 626 23.89 -21.93 5.52
CA MET A 626 22.81 -21.15 4.92
C MET A 626 22.51 -21.73 3.53
N ASP A 627 21.54 -22.64 3.53
CA ASP A 627 20.67 -23.04 2.42
C ASP A 627 19.91 -21.78 1.89
N SER A 628 19.47 -21.60 0.65
CA SER A 628 19.20 -22.47 -0.49
C SER A 628 19.12 -21.57 -1.75
N GLY A 629 19.59 -22.05 -2.90
CA GLY A 629 19.37 -21.41 -4.20
C GLY A 629 19.10 -22.50 -5.24
N GLN A 630 17.83 -22.75 -5.51
CA GLN A 630 17.33 -23.81 -6.38
C GLN A 630 18.03 -23.84 -7.75
N ASP A 631 18.69 -24.97 -8.03
CA ASP A 631 19.23 -25.32 -9.33
C ASP A 631 18.12 -25.42 -10.38
N VAL A 632 18.21 -24.58 -11.41
CA VAL A 632 17.47 -24.76 -12.67
C VAL A 632 18.05 -25.99 -13.36
N LYS A 633 17.30 -27.10 -13.28
CA LYS A 633 17.56 -28.37 -13.98
C LYS A 633 18.08 -28.15 -15.41
N ARG A 634 19.32 -28.58 -15.64
CA ARG A 634 19.91 -28.77 -16.98
C ARG A 634 19.03 -29.72 -17.79
N PHE A 635 18.67 -29.27 -18.99
CA PHE A 635 18.08 -30.08 -20.04
C PHE A 635 19.14 -31.10 -20.50
N ARG A 636 18.92 -32.40 -20.24
CA ARG A 636 19.71 -33.51 -20.83
C ARG A 636 19.00 -33.94 -22.11
N THR A 637 19.57 -33.65 -23.28
CA THR A 637 19.20 -34.29 -24.53
C THR A 637 19.98 -35.59 -24.68
N ALA A 638 19.24 -36.69 -24.88
CA ALA A 638 19.78 -38.02 -25.14
C ALA A 638 20.40 -38.09 -26.54
N THR A 639 21.65 -38.50 -26.63
CA THR A 639 22.32 -38.82 -27.89
C THR A 639 22.03 -40.27 -28.29
N GLY A 640 21.16 -40.44 -29.27
CA GLY A 640 21.08 -41.64 -30.10
C GLY A 640 22.11 -41.54 -31.24
N ALA A 641 22.86 -42.61 -31.43
CA ALA A 641 23.91 -42.73 -32.45
C ALA A 641 23.33 -42.75 -33.87
N VAL A 642 23.82 -41.84 -34.73
CA VAL A 642 23.94 -42.07 -36.18
C VAL A 642 25.19 -41.35 -36.67
N SER A 643 26.13 -42.11 -37.19
CA SER A 643 27.32 -41.62 -37.87
C SER A 643 27.03 -41.24 -39.32
N THR A 644 27.83 -40.29 -39.80
CA THR A 644 28.29 -40.05 -41.18
C THR A 644 27.62 -38.94 -42.05
N VAL A 645 28.52 -38.02 -42.44
CA VAL A 645 28.57 -37.14 -43.63
C VAL A 645 27.68 -35.89 -43.67
N PHE A 646 28.26 -34.71 -43.35
CA PHE A 646 28.55 -33.61 -44.30
C PHE A 646 28.87 -32.28 -43.56
N GLY A 647 29.90 -31.57 -44.04
CA GLY A 647 30.04 -30.11 -43.86
C GLY A 647 31.02 -29.62 -42.80
N ARG A 648 32.32 -29.54 -43.16
CA ARG A 648 33.35 -28.77 -42.44
C ARG A 648 32.87 -27.32 -42.21
N SER A 649 32.47 -27.00 -40.98
CA SER A 649 32.52 -25.65 -40.43
C SER A 649 33.79 -25.55 -39.60
N GLN A 650 34.75 -24.74 -40.04
CA GLN A 650 35.99 -24.50 -39.30
C GLN A 650 35.66 -23.83 -37.95
N SER A 651 35.68 -24.60 -36.86
CA SER A 651 35.91 -24.04 -35.52
C SER A 651 37.37 -23.56 -35.47
N MET A 652 37.58 -22.26 -35.25
CA MET A 652 38.91 -21.67 -35.06
C MET A 652 39.69 -22.44 -33.96
N PRO A 653 40.86 -23.04 -34.24
CA PRO A 653 41.65 -23.83 -33.27
C PRO A 653 42.30 -23.04 -32.12
N GLY A 654 41.90 -21.79 -31.88
CA GLY A 654 42.55 -20.88 -30.93
C GLY A 654 41.72 -20.54 -29.68
N THR A 655 40.42 -20.77 -29.69
CA THR A 655 39.52 -20.28 -28.63
C THR A 655 39.66 -21.07 -27.33
N GLU A 656 39.85 -22.40 -27.39
CA GLU A 656 40.09 -23.24 -26.21
C GLU A 656 41.47 -23.01 -25.58
N SER A 657 42.50 -22.72 -26.40
CA SER A 657 43.85 -22.38 -25.92
C SER A 657 43.89 -21.03 -25.18
N LEU A 658 42.99 -20.10 -25.50
CA LEU A 658 42.89 -18.82 -24.78
C LEU A 658 42.23 -18.98 -23.42
N LEU A 659 41.25 -19.89 -23.28
CA LEU A 659 40.52 -20.12 -22.02
C LEU A 659 41.41 -20.60 -20.87
N THR A 660 42.55 -21.22 -21.16
CA THR A 660 43.49 -21.70 -20.15
C THR A 660 44.65 -20.73 -19.90
N LYS A 661 44.81 -19.68 -20.72
CA LYS A 661 45.91 -18.72 -20.54
C LYS A 661 45.67 -17.78 -19.34
N PRO A 662 46.71 -17.48 -18.54
CA PRO A 662 46.64 -16.47 -17.51
C PRO A 662 46.39 -15.09 -18.12
N VAL A 663 45.84 -14.17 -17.32
CA VAL A 663 45.82 -12.75 -17.70
C VAL A 663 47.26 -12.24 -17.84
N GLU A 664 47.52 -11.41 -18.85
CA GLU A 664 48.86 -10.88 -19.11
C GLU A 664 49.42 -10.14 -17.88
N LYS A 665 50.71 -10.32 -17.61
CA LYS A 665 51.37 -9.76 -16.42
C LYS A 665 51.23 -8.23 -16.31
N GLN A 666 51.28 -7.52 -17.43
CA GLN A 666 51.08 -6.07 -17.46
C GLN A 666 49.69 -5.67 -16.93
N HIS A 667 48.66 -6.44 -17.26
CA HIS A 667 47.30 -6.22 -16.80
C HIS A 667 47.16 -6.54 -15.30
N THR A 668 47.77 -7.62 -14.82
CA THR A 668 47.75 -7.96 -13.38
C THR A 668 48.49 -6.91 -12.54
N ASP A 669 49.66 -6.46 -12.99
CA ASP A 669 50.44 -5.43 -12.30
C ASP A 669 49.67 -4.10 -12.23
N THR A 670 48.91 -3.79 -13.30
CA THR A 670 48.06 -2.59 -13.32
C THR A 670 46.92 -2.66 -12.31
N VAL A 671 46.26 -3.82 -12.17
CA VAL A 671 45.19 -4.03 -11.17
C VAL A 671 45.73 -3.94 -9.74
N VAL A 672 46.89 -4.54 -9.46
CA VAL A 672 47.53 -4.47 -8.14
C VAL A 672 47.92 -3.04 -7.80
N ASN A 673 48.58 -2.33 -8.72
CA ASN A 673 48.95 -0.92 -8.53
C ASN A 673 47.73 -0.03 -8.31
N PHE A 674 46.63 -0.29 -9.03
CA PHE A 674 45.38 0.42 -8.85
C PHE A 674 44.83 0.24 -7.43
N LEU A 675 44.76 -1.00 -6.93
CA LEU A 675 44.26 -1.30 -5.58
C LEU A 675 45.11 -0.66 -4.49
N ILE A 676 46.45 -0.70 -4.63
CA ILE A 676 47.38 -0.04 -3.69
C ILE A 676 47.12 1.47 -3.65
N ARG A 677 47.03 2.12 -4.82
CA ARG A 677 46.80 3.57 -4.90
C ARG A 677 45.45 3.98 -4.31
N ILE A 678 44.39 3.22 -4.59
CA ILE A 678 43.08 3.48 -3.98
C ILE A 678 43.13 3.32 -2.47
N ALA A 679 43.77 2.27 -1.95
CA ALA A 679 43.89 2.06 -0.51
C ALA A 679 44.62 3.22 0.19
N CYS A 680 45.68 3.77 -0.43
CA CYS A 680 46.38 4.94 0.10
C CYS A 680 45.51 6.21 0.09
N GLN A 681 44.69 6.42 -0.95
CA GLN A 681 43.81 7.60 -1.07
C GLN A 681 42.65 7.61 -0.06
N VAL A 682 42.23 6.46 0.47
CA VAL A 682 41.17 6.37 1.50
C VAL A 682 41.60 7.04 2.81
N ASN A 683 42.90 7.11 3.10
CA ASN A 683 43.41 7.75 4.32
C ASN A 683 43.47 9.29 4.24
N ASP A 684 43.55 9.88 3.04
CA ASP A 684 43.70 11.34 2.89
C ASP A 684 42.40 12.12 3.17
N THR A 685 41.23 11.54 2.89
CA THR A 685 39.94 12.22 3.11
C THR A 685 39.49 12.20 4.58
N ALA A 686 39.97 11.24 5.39
CA ALA A 686 39.67 11.18 6.82
C ALA A 686 40.37 12.30 7.62
N ASN A 687 41.53 12.79 7.16
CA ASN A 687 42.30 13.82 7.85
C ASN A 687 41.77 15.26 7.66
N VAL A 688 40.86 15.52 6.71
CA VAL A 688 40.36 16.88 6.44
C VAL A 688 39.11 17.23 7.27
N ALA A 689 38.39 16.24 7.81
CA ALA A 689 37.21 16.48 8.66
C ALA A 689 37.56 16.81 10.13
N GLY A 690 38.80 16.57 10.57
CA GLY A 690 39.23 16.70 11.97
C GLY A 690 39.76 18.07 12.39
N HIS A 691 39.68 19.13 11.56
CA HIS A 691 40.32 20.42 11.86
C HIS A 691 39.46 21.68 11.66
N ARG A 692 38.12 21.56 11.63
CA ARG A 692 37.21 22.72 11.58
C ARG A 692 36.16 22.78 12.70
N ALA A 693 36.52 22.36 13.91
CA ALA A 693 35.65 22.51 15.08
C ALA A 693 36.41 23.01 16.31
N SER A 694 36.96 24.22 16.24
CA SER A 694 37.25 25.02 17.44
C SER A 694 37.51 26.48 17.05
N CYS A 695 36.47 27.32 17.05
CA CYS A 695 36.51 28.72 17.50
C CYS A 695 35.21 29.44 17.12
N CYS A 696 34.33 29.63 18.11
CA CYS A 696 33.77 30.92 18.56
C CYS A 696 32.35 30.80 19.16
N PRO A 697 32.01 31.71 20.09
CA PRO A 697 31.32 31.36 21.32
C PRO A 697 29.83 31.72 21.35
N ALA A 698 29.17 31.21 22.39
CA ALA A 698 27.81 31.52 22.78
C ALA A 698 27.57 33.03 22.99
N ALA A 699 26.45 33.51 22.46
CA ALA A 699 25.77 34.71 22.93
C ALA A 699 24.26 34.44 22.98
N ALA A 700 23.67 34.77 24.12
CA ALA A 700 22.28 34.60 24.48
C ALA A 700 21.41 35.79 24.02
N SER A 701 20.09 35.59 24.15
CA SER A 701 18.98 36.55 24.24
C SER A 701 18.60 37.39 23.01
N ALA A 702 17.52 36.98 22.33
CA ALA A 702 16.22 37.67 22.25
C ALA A 702 15.17 36.75 21.61
#